data_AF-A0AAE1JRH6-F1
#
_entry.id   AF-A0AAE1JRH6-F1
#
_cell.length_a   1.000
_cell.length_b   1.000
_cell.length_c   1.000
_cell.angle_alpha   90.00
_cell.angle_beta   90.00
_cell.angle_gamma   90.00
#
_symmetry.space_group_name_H-M   'P 1'
#
loop_
_entity.id
_entity.type
_entity.pdbx_description
1 polymer ?
#
loop_
_entity_poly.entity_id
_entity_poly.type
_entity_poly.pdbx_seq_one_letter_code
_entity_poly.pdbx_strand_id
1 'polypeptide(L)'
;MDPRLVENDESSVLIDHLSPHSYPQPGPREVRFDETDNHSPINANIYLHSSCSSDDDKDDGPHSLPAANSIKSTNKRLDCMLQFLDRKLLADHHNQHSGQGNHSRPGLPEFAAKGGGNGIFKVPVRAAVHPLQPPSLELRPHPLRETQIGRFLRVIASTESQLWAASECGVRVWDFKDLCAAWCGAEETVRSGDEDTAPFSESVWTSPALCLVSDEGNRLVWSGHKDGKIRCWHMDQDLDENWSRRTRFQESLSWQAHRGPVLSLTITSYGDLWSGSEGGTIKIWPWEAIEKSISLTTEERHTAALLVERSYVDLRNQLSTNGFNNMLSSDIKCLVSDNSRAKVWSAGFFSFALWDARTREMLKVFNTYGQIENRVDISSIQDFSVELVSSSRKDKAQSSIGFFQRSRNAIMGAADAVRRVAAKGGFGDENRRTEAILATIDGMIWTGCSSGLLVQWDGNGNCIQDFHYHSSAVQCFCTFGARIWVGYVTGIVQVLDLKGNLIGGWVAHGSPIIKMTVGAGFVFTLANHGGIRGWNITSPGPLDGILRAELGGKEFLYTKIENVKILTGTWNVGQGKASQDSLTSWLGSVASDAGLVVVGLQEVEMGAGFLAMSAAKETVGLEGSSAGQWWLDMIDKTLDEGSTFERVGSRQLAGLVIAVWVRNNIKYHVGDVDAAAVPCGFGRAIGNKGAVGLRIRVYDRVMCFVNCHFAAHLDAVSRRNADFDHVYRTMSFCRSTNLINTAAAGTSSAAPMSRGTNSSEGMPDLSEADMVVFLGDFNYRLDGISYDEARDFVSQRCFDWLRERDQLRAEMEAGNVFQGMREAVITFPPTYKFERHQVGLAGYDSGEKKRIPAWCDRILYRDSRSSLVADCSLECPVVSSVLQYEACMDVTDSDHKPVRCIFTTDIARVDESIRRQEFGEIIGSNYKIKESLKELCKIPETIISTNNIILQNQDTLILRITNKCSDDNAFFEIICEGQSTVMEDQKAPKRQLRGSFGFPRWLEVNPATGIIRPDHIVEVSVHHEEFHTQEEFVDGVVQNSWCEDSKDKEAMLVVKVRGNYSSQTRNHRVCVHHCFLAKKSQMDSQPKSSSHIQGSVLHRADFQHLSNSYDVMKQLQNLHGSSSTN
;
A
#
# COMPACT_ATOMS: atom_id res chain seq x y z
N MET A 1 34.16 -0.64 -51.29
CA MET A 1 34.34 0.39 -52.33
C MET A 1 34.56 1.73 -51.63
N ASP A 2 35.70 1.86 -50.95
CA ASP A 2 36.84 2.72 -51.32
C ASP A 2 36.64 4.03 -52.11
N PRO A 3 37.55 5.03 -51.97
CA PRO A 3 38.66 5.15 -51.00
C PRO A 3 38.84 6.54 -50.33
N ARG A 4 39.96 6.67 -49.61
CA ARG A 4 40.48 7.82 -48.85
C ARG A 4 41.60 8.55 -49.63
N LEU A 5 42.43 9.34 -48.91
CA LEU A 5 43.73 9.95 -49.30
C LEU A 5 43.60 11.25 -50.14
N VAL A 6 44.54 12.21 -50.15
CA VAL A 6 45.94 12.39 -49.64
C VAL A 6 45.95 13.77 -48.91
N GLU A 7 46.66 14.08 -47.80
CA GLU A 7 48.11 14.41 -47.64
C GLU A 7 48.62 15.48 -48.66
N ASN A 8 49.62 16.35 -48.40
CA ASN A 8 50.74 16.31 -47.44
C ASN A 8 51.41 17.70 -47.21
N ASP A 9 52.59 17.71 -46.53
CA ASP A 9 53.68 18.74 -46.53
C ASP A 9 53.40 20.11 -45.83
N GLU A 10 54.33 20.89 -45.24
CA GLU A 10 55.77 20.89 -44.83
C GLU A 10 55.97 22.19 -43.97
N SER A 11 56.95 22.49 -43.11
CA SER A 11 57.98 21.80 -42.28
C SER A 11 58.67 22.91 -41.40
N SER A 12 59.87 22.86 -40.77
CA SER A 12 60.98 21.89 -40.54
C SER A 12 61.91 22.42 -39.40
N VAL A 13 62.71 21.53 -38.78
CA VAL A 13 64.08 21.73 -38.17
C VAL A 13 64.35 22.86 -37.12
N LEU A 14 65.22 22.75 -36.09
CA LEU A 14 65.77 21.71 -35.17
C LEU A 14 66.83 22.43 -34.28
N ILE A 15 66.88 22.24 -32.95
CA ILE A 15 68.10 22.22 -32.07
C ILE A 15 67.69 22.05 -30.58
N ASP A 16 68.61 21.51 -29.78
CA ASP A 16 68.51 21.10 -28.36
C ASP A 16 68.27 22.26 -27.34
N HIS A 17 68.00 22.06 -26.02
CA HIS A 17 68.37 20.95 -25.11
C HIS A 17 67.52 20.89 -23.81
N LEU A 18 67.48 19.69 -23.20
CA LEU A 18 67.29 19.34 -21.76
C LEU A 18 65.90 19.42 -21.04
N SER A 19 65.40 18.20 -20.71
CA SER A 19 64.66 17.81 -19.47
C SER A 19 63.16 18.19 -19.34
N PRO A 20 62.34 17.45 -18.55
CA PRO A 20 62.67 16.40 -17.57
C PRO A 20 62.13 14.96 -17.86
N HIS A 21 62.18 14.08 -16.86
CA HIS A 21 62.05 12.62 -16.93
C HIS A 21 60.64 12.03 -17.17
N SER A 22 60.62 10.76 -17.59
CA SER A 22 59.46 9.90 -17.82
C SER A 22 59.62 8.48 -17.21
N TYR A 23 58.50 7.72 -17.25
CA TYR A 23 58.37 6.24 -17.23
C TYR A 23 59.51 5.47 -17.96
N PRO A 24 59.81 4.16 -17.68
CA PRO A 24 58.82 3.05 -17.77
C PRO A 24 59.08 1.71 -17.01
N GLN A 25 58.27 0.68 -17.32
CA GLN A 25 58.55 -0.78 -17.18
C GLN A 25 59.46 -1.28 -18.36
N PRO A 26 59.93 -2.57 -18.51
CA PRO A 26 59.52 -3.86 -17.90
C PRO A 26 60.68 -4.83 -17.52
N GLY A 27 60.42 -6.16 -17.39
CA GLY A 27 61.43 -7.25 -17.24
C GLY A 27 61.92 -7.85 -18.59
N PRO A 28 62.43 -9.11 -18.71
CA PRO A 28 62.50 -10.23 -17.71
C PRO A 28 63.83 -11.10 -17.71
N ARG A 29 63.84 -12.22 -16.94
CA ARG A 29 64.83 -13.36 -16.92
C ARG A 29 66.20 -13.08 -16.23
N GLU A 30 67.02 -14.06 -15.77
CA GLU A 30 67.00 -15.55 -15.82
C GLU A 30 67.73 -16.22 -14.60
N VAL A 31 67.30 -17.44 -14.19
CA VAL A 31 68.02 -18.62 -13.60
C VAL A 31 69.37 -18.40 -12.83
N ARG A 32 69.55 -18.89 -11.59
CA ARG A 32 69.76 -20.32 -11.21
C ARG A 32 69.63 -20.62 -9.69
N PHE A 33 69.45 -21.90 -9.33
CA PHE A 33 69.40 -22.47 -7.97
C PHE A 33 70.67 -23.27 -7.61
N ASP A 34 70.89 -23.53 -6.31
CA ASP A 34 70.95 -24.90 -5.77
C ASP A 34 70.59 -24.93 -4.25
N GLU A 35 69.86 -25.98 -3.88
CA GLU A 35 69.66 -26.74 -2.61
C GLU A 35 70.16 -26.15 -1.26
N THR A 36 69.50 -26.31 -0.10
CA THR A 36 68.55 -27.31 0.47
C THR A 36 67.56 -26.60 1.46
N ASP A 37 66.47 -27.15 2.01
CA ASP A 37 65.89 -28.50 1.96
C ASP A 37 64.34 -28.53 2.13
N ASN A 38 63.69 -29.61 1.66
CA ASN A 38 62.36 -30.18 2.00
C ASN A 38 61.13 -29.31 2.43
N HIS A 39 60.25 -29.06 1.44
CA HIS A 39 58.83 -29.49 1.33
C HIS A 39 58.09 -30.21 2.51
N SER A 40 56.75 -30.19 2.67
CA SER A 40 55.62 -29.45 2.02
C SER A 40 54.29 -29.59 2.86
N PRO A 41 53.02 -29.52 2.37
CA PRO A 41 52.02 -28.63 3.01
C PRO A 41 50.78 -29.29 3.64
N ILE A 42 49.98 -28.49 4.35
CA ILE A 42 48.72 -28.88 5.03
C ILE A 42 47.50 -28.67 4.12
N ASN A 43 46.48 -29.54 4.24
CA ASN A 43 45.17 -29.39 3.59
C ASN A 43 44.03 -29.93 4.50
N ALA A 44 42.88 -29.24 4.48
CA ALA A 44 41.51 -29.63 4.91
C ALA A 44 41.23 -30.39 6.25
N ASN A 45 40.47 -29.73 7.14
CA ASN A 45 39.28 -30.20 7.91
C ASN A 45 39.29 -31.46 8.84
N ILE A 46 38.23 -31.52 9.68
CA ILE A 46 37.63 -32.66 10.42
C ILE A 46 38.00 -32.80 11.93
N TYR A 47 37.10 -32.24 12.77
CA TYR A 47 36.40 -32.84 13.93
C TYR A 47 37.07 -33.68 15.07
N LEU A 48 36.59 -33.36 16.29
CA LEU A 48 36.33 -34.19 17.50
C LEU A 48 37.39 -34.34 18.64
N HIS A 49 36.87 -34.11 19.85
CA HIS A 49 37.20 -34.60 21.20
C HIS A 49 38.64 -34.65 21.76
N SER A 50 38.75 -34.14 22.99
CA SER A 50 39.27 -34.95 24.12
C SER A 50 38.37 -34.77 25.36
N SER A 51 38.29 -35.77 26.24
CA SER A 51 37.44 -35.76 27.44
C SER A 51 37.80 -36.88 28.42
N CYS A 52 38.10 -36.55 29.68
CA CYS A 52 38.18 -37.44 30.87
C CYS A 52 38.45 -36.57 32.12
N SER A 53 38.17 -36.97 33.37
CA SER A 53 37.17 -37.90 33.93
C SER A 53 37.23 -37.88 35.47
N SER A 54 36.09 -37.87 36.16
CA SER A 54 35.81 -38.38 37.53
C SER A 54 34.35 -38.02 37.84
N ASP A 55 33.42 -38.96 38.06
CA ASP A 55 33.24 -39.91 39.19
C ASP A 55 32.67 -39.18 40.42
N ASP A 56 31.52 -39.55 41.01
CA ASP A 56 30.62 -40.70 40.76
C ASP A 56 29.18 -40.44 41.31
N ASP A 57 28.32 -41.48 41.26
CA ASP A 57 27.00 -41.68 41.89
C ASP A 57 25.71 -41.13 41.21
N LYS A 58 24.55 -41.68 41.64
CA LYS A 58 23.33 -41.91 40.82
C LYS A 58 22.03 -41.39 41.46
N ASP A 59 21.01 -41.07 40.66
CA ASP A 59 19.68 -41.73 40.73
C ASP A 59 18.78 -41.41 39.50
N ASP A 60 17.67 -42.15 39.34
CA ASP A 60 16.76 -42.08 38.17
C ASP A 60 15.65 -40.99 38.23
N GLY A 61 15.22 -40.47 37.07
CA GLY A 61 13.95 -39.71 36.95
C GLY A 61 13.82 -38.70 35.78
N PRO A 62 12.90 -38.88 34.80
CA PRO A 62 12.88 -38.04 33.58
C PRO A 62 11.80 -36.93 33.56
N HIS A 63 12.10 -35.74 34.11
CA HIS A 63 11.31 -34.52 33.87
C HIS A 63 12.17 -33.24 33.78
N SER A 64 12.26 -32.62 32.60
CA SER A 64 12.91 -31.31 32.42
C SER A 64 12.20 -30.43 31.38
N LEU A 65 11.73 -29.25 31.80
CA LEU A 65 11.13 -28.20 30.98
C LEU A 65 12.21 -27.28 30.33
N PRO A 66 11.90 -26.50 29.28
CA PRO A 66 12.91 -25.87 28.42
C PRO A 66 13.54 -24.59 29.02
N ALA A 67 14.51 -24.76 29.92
CA ALA A 67 15.27 -23.65 30.51
C ALA A 67 16.19 -22.92 29.50
N ALA A 68 16.72 -23.61 28.49
CA ALA A 68 17.76 -23.10 27.60
C ALA A 68 17.38 -21.82 26.83
N ASN A 69 16.15 -21.73 26.31
CA ASN A 69 15.68 -20.54 25.59
C ASN A 69 15.49 -19.34 26.54
N SER A 70 15.10 -19.58 27.80
CA SER A 70 14.98 -18.51 28.78
C SER A 70 16.33 -17.87 29.08
N ILE A 71 17.39 -18.66 29.23
CA ILE A 71 18.74 -18.16 29.51
C ILE A 71 19.28 -17.33 28.33
N LYS A 72 19.04 -17.78 27.08
CA LYS A 72 19.45 -17.03 25.89
C LYS A 72 18.69 -15.70 25.75
N SER A 73 17.42 -15.68 26.12
CA SER A 73 16.59 -14.46 26.16
C SER A 73 17.02 -13.51 27.29
N THR A 74 17.30 -14.01 28.50
CA THR A 74 17.78 -13.17 29.61
C THR A 74 19.17 -12.60 29.35
N ASN A 75 20.06 -13.34 28.68
CA ASN A 75 21.39 -12.85 28.34
C ASN A 75 21.30 -11.77 27.26
N LYS A 76 20.55 -11.99 26.15
CA LYS A 76 20.22 -10.91 25.20
C LYS A 76 19.65 -9.68 25.89
N ARG A 77 18.70 -9.87 26.83
CA ARG A 77 18.08 -8.77 27.58
C ARG A 77 19.09 -8.04 28.47
N LEU A 78 20.02 -8.76 29.11
CA LEU A 78 21.12 -8.18 29.87
C LEU A 78 22.09 -7.42 28.97
N ASP A 79 22.52 -8.00 27.84
CA ASP A 79 23.40 -7.35 26.87
C ASP A 79 22.76 -6.10 26.27
N CYS A 80 21.48 -6.13 25.90
CA CYS A 80 20.77 -4.95 25.41
C CYS A 80 20.46 -3.93 26.52
N MET A 81 20.20 -4.35 27.76
CA MET A 81 20.09 -3.41 28.89
C MET A 81 21.45 -2.79 29.23
N LEU A 82 22.55 -3.53 29.12
CA LEU A 82 23.91 -3.04 29.28
C LEU A 82 24.31 -2.10 28.14
N GLN A 83 23.96 -2.40 26.88
CA GLN A 83 24.18 -1.49 25.74
C GLN A 83 23.30 -0.24 25.80
N PHE A 84 22.07 -0.33 26.32
CA PHE A 84 21.21 0.82 26.57
C PHE A 84 21.75 1.67 27.73
N LEU A 85 22.19 1.04 28.81
CA LEU A 85 22.86 1.71 29.92
C LEU A 85 24.19 2.31 29.48
N ASP A 86 25.03 1.64 28.69
CA ASP A 86 26.27 2.19 28.13
C ASP A 86 25.97 3.34 27.16
N ARG A 87 24.96 3.25 26.29
CA ARG A 87 24.55 4.40 25.46
C ARG A 87 24.13 5.60 26.32
N LYS A 88 23.38 5.37 27.40
CA LYS A 88 22.93 6.43 28.30
C LYS A 88 24.07 6.97 29.17
N LEU A 89 24.96 6.11 29.66
CA LEU A 89 26.15 6.45 30.44
C LEU A 89 27.24 7.09 29.58
N LEU A 90 27.33 6.80 28.28
CA LEU A 90 28.19 7.52 27.34
C LEU A 90 27.64 8.93 27.07
N ALA A 91 26.31 9.09 26.99
CA ALA A 91 25.68 10.41 26.93
C ALA A 91 25.89 11.21 28.23
N ASP A 92 25.75 10.58 29.41
CA ASP A 92 25.98 11.23 30.71
C ASP A 92 27.48 11.46 31.03
N HIS A 93 28.39 10.56 30.65
CA HIS A 93 29.83 10.74 30.87
C HIS A 93 30.41 11.88 30.03
N HIS A 94 29.78 12.24 28.90
CA HIS A 94 30.12 13.47 28.19
C HIS A 94 29.87 14.75 29.01
N ASN A 95 29.06 14.70 30.09
CA ASN A 95 28.86 15.80 31.02
C ASN A 95 29.73 15.72 32.31
N GLN A 96 30.30 14.56 32.67
CA GLN A 96 31.06 14.40 33.92
C GLN A 96 32.32 13.51 33.78
N HIS A 97 33.34 13.99 33.06
CA HIS A 97 34.72 14.12 33.57
C HIS A 97 35.62 14.91 32.59
N SER A 98 36.37 15.89 33.10
CA SER A 98 37.23 16.78 32.28
C SER A 98 38.63 16.20 32.06
N GLY A 99 39.04 15.97 30.79
CA GLY A 99 40.34 15.33 30.54
C GLY A 99 40.89 15.32 29.10
N GLN A 100 40.64 16.35 28.27
CA GLN A 100 41.09 16.49 26.87
C GLN A 100 40.49 15.45 25.89
N GLY A 101 40.14 15.87 24.64
CA GLY A 101 40.06 14.90 23.53
C GLY A 101 39.02 15.11 22.43
N ASN A 102 37.82 15.63 22.71
CA ASN A 102 36.85 16.01 21.65
C ASN A 102 35.74 16.93 22.18
N HIS A 103 35.36 17.94 21.39
CA HIS A 103 34.39 18.96 21.80
C HIS A 103 33.00 18.73 21.18
N SER A 104 32.13 18.00 21.88
CA SER A 104 30.68 18.21 21.77
C SER A 104 30.36 19.61 22.32
N ARG A 105 30.28 20.61 21.45
CA ARG A 105 29.85 21.96 21.85
C ARG A 105 28.41 21.90 22.39
N PRO A 106 28.11 22.47 23.56
CA PRO A 106 26.73 22.64 23.99
C PRO A 106 25.99 23.55 22.99
N GLY A 107 24.69 23.31 22.83
CA GLY A 107 23.84 24.12 21.96
C GLY A 107 23.83 25.60 22.38
N LEU A 108 23.62 26.49 21.41
CA LEU A 108 23.47 27.92 21.64
C LEU A 108 22.21 28.19 22.50
N PRO A 109 22.20 29.26 23.32
CA PRO A 109 20.98 29.69 24.01
C PRO A 109 19.86 29.99 23.01
N GLU A 110 18.63 29.55 23.32
CA GLU A 110 17.45 29.69 22.47
C GLU A 110 16.36 30.54 23.14
N PHE A 111 15.63 31.29 22.33
CA PHE A 111 14.44 32.06 22.69
C PHE A 111 13.20 31.39 22.07
N ALA A 112 12.17 31.15 22.87
CA ALA A 112 10.98 30.40 22.46
C ALA A 112 9.71 31.28 22.46
N ALA A 113 8.90 31.17 21.39
CA ALA A 113 7.63 31.88 21.27
C ALA A 113 6.56 31.29 22.20
N LYS A 114 5.70 32.14 22.77
CA LYS A 114 4.58 31.70 23.61
C LYS A 114 3.48 31.01 22.78
N GLY A 115 2.66 30.17 23.41
CA GLY A 115 1.45 29.58 22.82
C GLY A 115 1.55 28.16 22.23
N GLY A 116 2.76 27.59 22.10
CA GLY A 116 2.99 26.28 21.43
C GLY A 116 2.32 25.03 22.03
N GLY A 117 1.66 25.13 23.18
CA GLY A 117 0.87 24.01 23.75
C GLY A 117 -0.56 23.91 23.23
N ASN A 118 -1.04 24.88 22.45
CA ASN A 118 -2.46 25.13 22.24
C ASN A 118 -2.90 25.00 20.77
N GLY A 119 -4.08 24.41 20.55
CA GLY A 119 -4.72 24.32 19.24
C GLY A 119 -3.82 23.68 18.17
N ILE A 120 -3.83 24.27 16.97
CA ILE A 120 -3.05 23.82 15.80
C ILE A 120 -1.52 23.89 15.99
N PHE A 121 -1.02 24.53 17.06
CA PHE A 121 0.43 24.64 17.32
C PHE A 121 0.95 23.55 18.26
N LYS A 122 0.04 22.80 18.89
CA LYS A 122 0.39 21.72 19.81
C LYS A 122 1.10 20.59 19.06
N VAL A 123 2.27 20.20 19.55
CA VAL A 123 3.04 19.05 19.03
C VAL A 123 2.18 17.77 19.00
N PRO A 124 2.21 16.98 17.91
CA PRO A 124 1.51 15.70 17.83
C PRO A 124 1.97 14.73 18.91
N VAL A 125 1.03 14.00 19.52
CA VAL A 125 1.37 12.90 20.43
C VAL A 125 1.92 11.73 19.62
N ARG A 126 3.07 11.20 20.02
CA ARG A 126 3.69 9.99 19.47
C ARG A 126 3.80 8.95 20.59
N ALA A 127 3.85 7.67 20.22
CA ALA A 127 4.01 6.54 21.13
C ALA A 127 4.50 5.32 20.35
N ALA A 128 5.33 4.46 20.96
CA ALA A 128 5.79 3.24 20.30
C ALA A 128 4.67 2.22 20.07
N VAL A 129 3.64 2.21 20.92
CA VAL A 129 2.41 1.44 20.71
C VAL A 129 1.22 2.32 21.06
N HIS A 130 0.48 2.78 20.06
CA HIS A 130 -0.60 3.75 20.25
C HIS A 130 -1.75 3.14 21.08
N PRO A 131 -2.28 3.84 22.12
CA PRO A 131 -3.24 3.25 23.05
C PRO A 131 -4.58 2.89 22.41
N LEU A 132 -5.00 3.62 21.36
CA LEU A 132 -6.24 3.39 20.62
C LEU A 132 -6.07 2.50 19.37
N GLN A 133 -4.91 1.86 19.21
CA GLN A 133 -4.58 1.02 18.06
C GLN A 133 -4.23 -0.40 18.53
N PRO A 134 -4.79 -1.47 17.94
CA PRO A 134 -4.27 -2.83 18.16
C PRO A 134 -2.80 -2.94 17.73
N PRO A 135 -1.96 -3.75 18.41
CA PRO A 135 -0.59 -3.98 17.96
C PRO A 135 -0.55 -4.73 16.61
N SER A 136 0.13 -4.17 15.61
CA SER A 136 0.31 -4.78 14.29
C SER A 136 1.62 -5.55 14.13
N LEU A 137 1.58 -6.58 13.29
CA LEU A 137 2.75 -7.21 12.70
C LEU A 137 3.20 -6.41 11.47
N GLU A 138 4.32 -5.69 11.57
CA GLU A 138 4.88 -4.86 10.49
C GLU A 138 5.64 -5.72 9.46
N LEU A 139 4.90 -6.31 8.51
CA LEU A 139 5.47 -7.27 7.56
C LEU A 139 6.40 -6.60 6.55
N ARG A 140 5.91 -5.54 5.88
CA ARG A 140 6.70 -4.65 5.01
C ARG A 140 6.52 -3.22 5.53
N PRO A 141 7.49 -2.65 6.27
CA PRO A 141 7.38 -1.29 6.79
C PRO A 141 7.30 -0.27 5.66
N HIS A 142 6.82 0.94 5.96
CA HIS A 142 6.54 2.02 5.01
C HIS A 142 7.75 2.37 4.12
N PRO A 143 7.87 1.85 2.88
CA PRO A 143 9.05 2.07 2.04
C PRO A 143 8.96 3.46 1.38
N LEU A 144 10.10 4.12 1.18
CA LEU A 144 10.17 5.42 0.50
C LEU A 144 9.61 5.29 -0.92
N ARG A 145 8.82 6.26 -1.39
CA ARG A 145 8.23 6.23 -2.76
C ARG A 145 9.32 6.11 -3.83
N GLU A 146 10.47 6.73 -3.57
CA GLU A 146 11.64 6.77 -4.43
C GLU A 146 12.28 5.37 -4.60
N THR A 147 12.21 4.50 -3.58
CA THR A 147 12.69 3.09 -3.68
C THR A 147 11.66 2.15 -4.32
N GLN A 148 10.44 2.62 -4.60
CA GLN A 148 9.33 1.80 -5.12
C GLN A 148 9.05 1.98 -6.62
N ILE A 149 9.81 2.81 -7.33
CA ILE A 149 9.65 3.05 -8.78
C ILE A 149 9.78 1.72 -9.54
N GLY A 150 8.72 1.30 -10.24
CA GLY A 150 8.67 0.02 -10.96
C GLY A 150 8.58 -1.23 -10.07
N ARG A 151 8.49 -1.07 -8.74
CA ARG A 151 8.37 -2.15 -7.75
C ARG A 151 7.14 -2.03 -6.86
N PHE A 152 6.27 -1.06 -7.14
CA PHE A 152 5.11 -0.74 -6.31
C PHE A 152 4.13 -1.91 -6.22
N LEU A 153 3.64 -2.22 -5.01
CA LEU A 153 2.71 -3.32 -4.76
C LEU A 153 1.26 -2.86 -4.97
N ARG A 154 0.49 -3.63 -5.74
CA ARG A 154 -0.87 -3.26 -6.19
C ARG A 154 -1.99 -4.07 -5.54
N VAL A 155 -1.74 -5.34 -5.23
CA VAL A 155 -2.75 -6.27 -4.70
C VAL A 155 -2.07 -7.37 -3.86
N ILE A 156 -2.76 -7.84 -2.83
CA ILE A 156 -2.38 -9.02 -2.03
C ILE A 156 -3.46 -10.11 -2.09
N ALA A 157 -3.03 -11.36 -1.93
CA ALA A 157 -3.85 -12.54 -1.69
C ALA A 157 -3.12 -13.47 -0.71
N SER A 158 -3.86 -14.32 -0.01
CA SER A 158 -3.31 -15.31 0.93
C SER A 158 -3.67 -16.74 0.51
N THR A 159 -2.92 -17.69 1.06
CA THR A 159 -3.19 -19.13 1.04
C THR A 159 -3.15 -19.66 2.48
N GLU A 160 -3.35 -20.96 2.72
CA GLU A 160 -3.14 -21.58 4.04
C GLU A 160 -1.72 -21.34 4.62
N SER A 161 -0.70 -21.11 3.77
CA SER A 161 0.73 -21.10 4.16
C SER A 161 1.54 -19.85 3.77
N GLN A 162 1.06 -19.00 2.86
CA GLN A 162 1.83 -17.92 2.25
C GLN A 162 1.01 -16.63 2.07
N LEU A 163 1.69 -15.48 2.10
CA LEU A 163 1.17 -14.21 1.57
C LEU A 163 1.79 -13.92 0.20
N TRP A 164 0.93 -13.66 -0.79
CA TRP A 164 1.30 -13.30 -2.15
C TRP A 164 0.98 -11.81 -2.40
N ALA A 165 1.93 -11.04 -2.95
CA ALA A 165 1.73 -9.65 -3.35
C ALA A 165 2.19 -9.41 -4.78
N ALA A 166 1.31 -8.84 -5.61
CA ALA A 166 1.62 -8.49 -6.99
C ALA A 166 2.15 -7.06 -7.11
N SER A 167 3.16 -6.87 -7.96
CA SER A 167 3.83 -5.58 -8.20
C SER A 167 3.70 -5.11 -9.65
N GLU A 168 4.28 -3.94 -9.94
CA GLU A 168 4.44 -3.44 -11.31
C GLU A 168 5.36 -4.28 -12.20
N CYS A 169 6.18 -5.16 -11.62
CA CYS A 169 7.18 -5.95 -12.33
C CYS A 169 7.15 -7.45 -12.00
N GLY A 170 6.14 -7.98 -11.32
CA GLY A 170 6.13 -9.40 -10.92
C GLY A 170 5.22 -9.71 -9.74
N VAL A 171 5.54 -10.79 -9.03
CA VAL A 171 4.85 -11.25 -7.83
C VAL A 171 5.87 -11.62 -6.75
N ARG A 172 5.54 -11.38 -5.49
CA ARG A 172 6.36 -11.66 -4.30
C ARG A 172 5.62 -12.56 -3.33
N VAL A 173 6.36 -13.41 -2.62
CA VAL A 173 5.82 -14.42 -1.70
C VAL A 173 6.55 -14.37 -0.36
N TRP A 174 5.80 -14.34 0.73
CA TRP A 174 6.29 -14.53 2.11
C TRP A 174 5.70 -15.85 2.66
N ASP A 175 6.52 -16.74 3.23
CA ASP A 175 6.02 -17.91 3.98
C ASP A 175 5.59 -17.47 5.40
N PHE A 176 4.46 -17.99 5.87
CA PHE A 176 3.93 -17.65 7.20
C PHE A 176 4.82 -18.10 8.37
N LYS A 177 5.72 -19.06 8.18
CA LYS A 177 6.74 -19.48 9.16
C LYS A 177 7.80 -18.39 9.38
N ASP A 178 8.17 -17.68 8.30
CA ASP A 178 9.30 -16.75 8.26
C ASP A 178 8.91 -15.30 8.61
N LEU A 179 7.63 -15.00 8.83
CA LEU A 179 7.14 -13.63 9.13
C LEU A 179 7.89 -12.95 10.29
N CYS A 180 8.26 -13.71 11.31
CA CYS A 180 8.98 -13.22 12.49
C CYS A 180 10.49 -13.55 12.46
N ALA A 181 10.99 -14.11 11.37
CA ALA A 181 12.39 -14.49 11.23
C ALA A 181 13.31 -13.28 11.01
N ALA A 182 14.56 -13.40 11.46
CA ALA A 182 15.62 -12.45 11.16
C ALA A 182 16.07 -12.57 9.69
N TRP A 183 16.52 -11.46 9.09
CA TRP A 183 17.08 -11.47 7.75
C TRP A 183 18.52 -12.01 7.74
N CYS A 184 18.72 -13.20 7.16
CA CYS A 184 20.03 -13.82 6.99
C CYS A 184 20.83 -13.19 5.83
N GLY A 185 21.28 -11.95 6.02
CA GLY A 185 22.23 -11.24 5.15
C GLY A 185 23.41 -10.69 5.96
N ALA A 186 24.51 -10.36 5.29
CA ALA A 186 25.72 -9.85 5.95
C ALA A 186 25.44 -8.54 6.72
N GLU A 187 26.00 -8.44 7.93
CA GLU A 187 25.61 -7.43 8.93
C GLU A 187 26.06 -6.00 8.59
N GLU A 188 26.99 -5.82 7.65
CA GLU A 188 27.54 -4.52 7.25
C GLU A 188 26.69 -3.75 6.22
N THR A 189 25.64 -4.37 5.67
CA THR A 189 24.76 -3.72 4.68
C THR A 189 23.67 -2.88 5.34
N VAL A 190 23.60 -1.58 5.01
CA VAL A 190 22.55 -0.67 5.51
C VAL A 190 21.20 -1.03 4.90
N ARG A 191 20.36 -1.73 5.69
CA ARG A 191 19.00 -2.12 5.29
C ARG A 191 18.14 -0.88 5.02
N SER A 192 17.41 -0.91 3.91
CA SER A 192 16.40 0.11 3.58
C SER A 192 15.28 -0.46 2.70
N GLY A 193 14.04 -0.04 2.98
CA GLY A 193 12.90 -0.16 2.08
C GLY A 193 12.41 -1.60 1.91
N ASP A 194 12.87 -2.28 0.85
CA ASP A 194 12.56 -3.70 0.64
C ASP A 194 13.41 -4.62 1.54
N GLU A 195 14.51 -4.15 2.13
CA GLU A 195 15.40 -5.00 2.96
C GLU A 195 15.00 -5.06 4.45
N ASP A 196 14.09 -4.19 4.89
CA ASP A 196 13.54 -4.20 6.26
C ASP A 196 12.32 -5.15 6.41
N THR A 197 11.80 -5.66 5.29
CA THR A 197 10.66 -6.59 5.24
C THR A 197 11.02 -7.99 5.77
N ALA A 198 10.05 -8.86 6.06
CA ALA A 198 10.35 -10.26 6.37
C ALA A 198 10.85 -11.02 5.12
N PRO A 199 11.59 -12.14 5.26
CA PRO A 199 12.13 -12.89 4.13
C PRO A 199 11.08 -13.20 3.04
N PHE A 200 11.44 -12.97 1.77
CA PHE A 200 10.54 -13.15 0.64
C PHE A 200 11.25 -13.65 -0.62
N SER A 201 10.48 -14.27 -1.51
CA SER A 201 10.89 -14.65 -2.87
C SER A 201 10.23 -13.73 -3.90
N GLU A 202 10.91 -13.43 -5.01
CA GLU A 202 10.40 -12.59 -6.12
C GLU A 202 10.38 -13.37 -7.44
N SER A 203 9.33 -13.18 -8.24
CA SER A 203 9.19 -13.82 -9.56
C SER A 203 10.12 -13.21 -10.62
N VAL A 204 10.18 -13.84 -11.79
CA VAL A 204 10.68 -13.19 -13.01
C VAL A 204 9.85 -11.96 -13.37
N TRP A 205 10.46 -11.06 -14.15
CA TRP A 205 9.83 -9.79 -14.49
C TRP A 205 8.69 -9.95 -15.49
N THR A 206 7.50 -9.50 -15.10
CA THR A 206 6.27 -9.56 -15.91
C THR A 206 5.56 -8.21 -15.96
N SER A 207 4.56 -8.07 -16.85
CA SER A 207 3.70 -6.88 -16.95
C SER A 207 2.98 -6.61 -15.61
N PRO A 208 2.67 -5.35 -15.23
CA PRO A 208 2.00 -5.03 -13.97
C PRO A 208 0.79 -5.93 -13.67
N ALA A 209 0.83 -6.63 -12.55
CA ALA A 209 -0.27 -7.45 -12.07
C ALA A 209 -1.30 -6.57 -11.34
N LEU A 210 -2.58 -6.77 -11.65
CA LEU A 210 -3.70 -5.93 -11.20
C LEU A 210 -4.63 -6.69 -10.25
N CYS A 211 -4.78 -8.00 -10.44
CA CYS A 211 -5.59 -8.87 -9.59
C CYS A 211 -4.88 -10.21 -9.33
N LEU A 212 -5.19 -10.83 -8.19
CA LEU A 212 -4.72 -12.15 -7.76
C LEU A 212 -5.92 -12.96 -7.25
N VAL A 213 -5.90 -14.28 -7.48
CA VAL A 213 -6.78 -15.26 -6.83
C VAL A 213 -6.00 -16.54 -6.53
N SER A 214 -6.19 -17.10 -5.33
CA SER A 214 -5.56 -18.34 -4.86
C SER A 214 -6.46 -19.56 -5.10
N ASP A 215 -5.82 -20.71 -5.34
CA ASP A 215 -6.44 -22.01 -5.59
C ASP A 215 -5.68 -23.09 -4.80
N GLU A 216 -6.00 -23.18 -3.51
CA GLU A 216 -5.33 -24.00 -2.51
C GLU A 216 -5.37 -25.50 -2.81
N GLY A 217 -6.49 -26.01 -3.34
CA GLY A 217 -6.67 -27.42 -3.68
C GLY A 217 -5.73 -27.91 -4.80
N ASN A 218 -5.39 -27.03 -5.75
CA ASN A 218 -4.38 -27.29 -6.77
C ASN A 218 -2.97 -26.79 -6.38
N ARG A 219 -2.86 -26.07 -5.26
CA ARG A 219 -1.67 -25.32 -4.84
C ARG A 219 -1.15 -24.33 -5.89
N LEU A 220 -2.09 -23.61 -6.50
CA LEU A 220 -1.83 -22.59 -7.53
C LEU A 220 -2.26 -21.18 -7.11
N VAL A 221 -1.60 -20.16 -7.65
CA VAL A 221 -2.05 -18.77 -7.61
C VAL A 221 -2.13 -18.22 -9.03
N TRP A 222 -3.22 -17.54 -9.35
CA TRP A 222 -3.48 -16.96 -10.66
C TRP A 222 -3.41 -15.44 -10.59
N SER A 223 -2.72 -14.81 -11.56
CA SER A 223 -2.57 -13.36 -11.63
C SER A 223 -3.07 -12.81 -12.97
N GLY A 224 -3.83 -11.71 -12.90
CA GLY A 224 -4.33 -10.98 -14.06
C GLY A 224 -3.53 -9.69 -14.28
N HIS A 225 -3.10 -9.44 -15.51
CA HIS A 225 -2.08 -8.43 -15.81
C HIS A 225 -2.55 -7.34 -16.79
N LYS A 226 -1.81 -6.23 -16.80
CA LYS A 226 -2.03 -5.09 -17.69
C LYS A 226 -1.79 -5.40 -19.17
N ASP A 227 -1.04 -6.47 -19.49
CA ASP A 227 -0.85 -6.96 -20.87
C ASP A 227 -2.01 -7.86 -21.37
N GLY A 228 -3.10 -7.97 -20.60
CA GLY A 228 -4.27 -8.79 -20.95
C GLY A 228 -4.04 -10.30 -20.80
N LYS A 229 -2.91 -10.70 -20.22
CA LYS A 229 -2.59 -12.10 -19.92
C LYS A 229 -3.03 -12.50 -18.52
N ILE A 230 -3.34 -13.79 -18.38
CA ILE A 230 -3.41 -14.48 -17.09
C ILE A 230 -2.15 -15.34 -16.97
N ARG A 231 -1.54 -15.37 -15.78
CA ARG A 231 -0.37 -16.20 -15.45
C ARG A 231 -0.68 -17.07 -14.23
N CYS A 232 0.02 -18.21 -14.14
CA CYS A 232 -0.15 -19.20 -13.09
C CYS A 232 1.19 -19.46 -12.37
N TRP A 233 1.14 -19.58 -11.04
CA TRP A 233 2.30 -19.78 -10.16
C TRP A 233 2.02 -20.93 -9.18
N HIS A 234 3.02 -21.80 -8.93
CA HIS A 234 2.90 -22.87 -7.92
C HIS A 234 3.22 -22.35 -6.52
N MET A 235 2.46 -22.81 -5.51
CA MET A 235 2.73 -22.56 -4.09
C MET A 235 3.86 -23.45 -3.57
N ASP A 236 3.86 -24.73 -3.99
CA ASP A 236 4.95 -25.66 -3.74
C ASP A 236 6.06 -25.38 -4.76
N GLN A 237 7.21 -24.91 -4.28
CA GLN A 237 8.44 -24.84 -5.06
C GLN A 237 9.58 -25.26 -4.14
N ASP A 238 10.26 -26.35 -4.49
CA ASP A 238 11.41 -26.84 -3.72
C ASP A 238 12.57 -25.84 -3.84
N LEU A 239 12.68 -24.97 -2.84
CA LEU A 239 13.82 -24.09 -2.62
C LEU A 239 14.99 -24.93 -2.08
N ASP A 240 15.54 -25.74 -2.98
CA ASP A 240 16.70 -26.61 -2.77
C ASP A 240 17.82 -25.82 -2.05
N GLU A 241 18.29 -26.30 -0.89
CA GLU A 241 19.05 -25.48 0.07
C GLU A 241 20.39 -24.92 -0.47
N ASN A 242 20.87 -25.46 -1.60
CA ASN A 242 22.06 -25.00 -2.32
C ASN A 242 21.78 -23.89 -3.36
N TRP A 243 20.53 -23.56 -3.69
CA TRP A 243 20.24 -22.49 -4.64
C TRP A 243 20.22 -21.13 -3.95
N SER A 244 21.07 -20.21 -4.41
CA SER A 244 21.11 -18.84 -3.87
C SER A 244 19.73 -18.16 -3.99
N ARG A 245 19.24 -17.54 -2.91
CA ARG A 245 17.97 -16.76 -2.83
C ARG A 245 17.85 -15.55 -3.81
N ARG A 246 18.70 -15.46 -4.83
CA ARG A 246 18.65 -14.53 -5.97
C ARG A 246 18.02 -15.14 -7.23
N THR A 247 17.77 -16.45 -7.29
CA THR A 247 17.03 -17.06 -8.40
C THR A 247 15.55 -16.69 -8.34
N ARG A 248 15.06 -16.05 -9.41
CA ARG A 248 13.66 -15.63 -9.55
C ARG A 248 12.81 -16.77 -10.11
N PHE A 249 11.66 -17.03 -9.49
CA PHE A 249 10.75 -18.09 -9.94
C PHE A 249 9.92 -17.70 -11.18
N GLN A 250 9.59 -18.68 -12.02
CA GLN A 250 8.90 -18.48 -13.30
C GLN A 250 7.40 -18.78 -13.22
N GLU A 251 6.61 -18.23 -14.16
CA GLU A 251 5.24 -18.70 -14.36
C GLU A 251 5.21 -20.15 -14.90
N SER A 252 4.23 -20.93 -14.45
CA SER A 252 4.00 -22.30 -14.95
C SER A 252 3.27 -22.31 -16.28
N LEU A 253 2.27 -21.43 -16.41
CA LEU A 253 1.37 -21.30 -17.56
C LEU A 253 1.02 -19.82 -17.77
N SER A 254 0.88 -19.39 -19.03
CA SER A 254 0.60 -18.00 -19.42
C SER A 254 -0.07 -17.97 -20.80
N TRP A 255 -1.21 -17.27 -20.94
CA TRP A 255 -1.98 -17.18 -22.19
C TRP A 255 -2.63 -15.80 -22.35
N GLN A 256 -3.04 -15.45 -23.57
CA GLN A 256 -3.70 -14.17 -23.84
C GLN A 256 -5.21 -14.28 -23.54
N ALA A 257 -5.63 -13.73 -22.40
CA ALA A 257 -7.04 -13.78 -21.98
C ALA A 257 -7.89 -12.71 -22.68
N HIS A 258 -7.42 -11.46 -22.66
CA HIS A 258 -8.11 -10.27 -23.17
C HIS A 258 -7.20 -9.42 -24.06
N ARG A 259 -7.81 -8.48 -24.81
CA ARG A 259 -7.05 -7.46 -25.59
C ARG A 259 -6.71 -6.22 -24.77
N GLY A 260 -7.49 -5.93 -23.72
CA GLY A 260 -7.22 -4.93 -22.68
C GLY A 260 -6.71 -5.60 -21.40
N PRO A 261 -6.44 -4.83 -20.34
CA PRO A 261 -5.95 -5.34 -19.06
C PRO A 261 -6.98 -6.26 -18.37
N VAL A 262 -6.49 -7.23 -17.60
CA VAL A 262 -7.34 -8.07 -16.73
C VAL A 262 -7.54 -7.36 -15.40
N LEU A 263 -8.73 -6.83 -15.17
CA LEU A 263 -9.06 -6.00 -14.01
C LEU A 263 -9.48 -6.84 -12.80
N SER A 264 -10.19 -7.94 -13.05
CA SER A 264 -10.74 -8.81 -12.00
C SER A 264 -10.64 -10.30 -12.38
N LEU A 265 -10.48 -11.14 -11.36
CA LEU A 265 -10.43 -12.60 -11.43
C LEU A 265 -11.25 -13.19 -10.27
N THR A 266 -11.96 -14.29 -10.52
CA THR A 266 -12.51 -15.16 -9.47
C THR A 266 -12.55 -16.61 -9.95
N ILE A 267 -12.44 -17.55 -9.02
CA ILE A 267 -12.76 -18.97 -9.22
C ILE A 267 -14.18 -19.21 -8.67
N THR A 268 -14.88 -20.22 -9.19
CA THR A 268 -16.27 -20.53 -8.84
C THR A 268 -16.43 -21.90 -8.17
N SER A 269 -17.62 -22.18 -7.65
CA SER A 269 -18.07 -23.48 -7.11
C SER A 269 -18.10 -24.64 -8.13
N TYR A 270 -17.59 -24.47 -9.35
CA TYR A 270 -17.38 -25.54 -10.33
C TYR A 270 -15.93 -25.60 -10.84
N GLY A 271 -15.03 -24.78 -10.28
CA GLY A 271 -13.62 -24.67 -10.67
C GLY A 271 -13.37 -23.81 -11.92
N ASP A 272 -14.43 -23.34 -12.60
CA ASP A 272 -14.31 -22.43 -13.74
C ASP A 272 -13.66 -21.10 -13.29
N LEU A 273 -12.65 -20.64 -14.04
CA LEU A 273 -11.94 -19.38 -13.83
C LEU A 273 -12.61 -18.27 -14.64
N TRP A 274 -13.09 -17.22 -13.97
CA TRP A 274 -13.76 -16.07 -14.59
C TRP A 274 -12.83 -14.85 -14.57
N SER A 275 -12.75 -14.10 -15.67
CA SER A 275 -11.98 -12.84 -15.71
C SER A 275 -12.71 -11.69 -16.40
N GLY A 276 -12.61 -10.51 -15.77
CA GLY A 276 -13.21 -9.26 -16.23
C GLY A 276 -12.17 -8.29 -16.77
N SER A 277 -12.51 -7.60 -17.86
CA SER A 277 -11.66 -6.62 -18.54
C SER A 277 -12.42 -5.31 -18.81
N GLU A 278 -11.70 -4.34 -19.39
CA GLU A 278 -12.25 -3.07 -19.85
C GLU A 278 -13.38 -3.26 -20.89
N GLY A 279 -14.28 -2.29 -20.95
CA GLY A 279 -15.40 -2.27 -21.89
C GLY A 279 -16.44 -3.38 -21.67
N GLY A 280 -16.59 -3.88 -20.44
CA GLY A 280 -17.64 -4.82 -20.05
C GLY A 280 -17.40 -6.28 -20.46
N THR A 281 -16.17 -6.65 -20.82
CA THR A 281 -15.86 -7.99 -21.35
C THR A 281 -15.62 -8.98 -20.20
N ILE A 282 -16.43 -10.04 -20.13
CA ILE A 282 -16.26 -11.16 -19.20
C ILE A 282 -16.03 -12.44 -20.00
N LYS A 283 -15.04 -13.22 -19.59
CA LYS A 283 -14.72 -14.54 -20.16
C LYS A 283 -14.59 -15.59 -19.07
N ILE A 284 -14.94 -16.83 -19.42
CA ILE A 284 -14.85 -18.00 -18.54
C ILE A 284 -13.92 -19.03 -19.18
N TRP A 285 -13.01 -19.60 -18.40
CA TRP A 285 -12.21 -20.76 -18.78
C TRP A 285 -12.73 -22.00 -18.03
N PRO A 286 -13.21 -23.04 -18.74
CA PRO A 286 -13.70 -24.26 -18.11
C PRO A 286 -12.60 -24.97 -17.31
N TRP A 287 -12.93 -25.46 -16.10
CA TRP A 287 -11.99 -26.26 -15.31
C TRP A 287 -11.40 -27.43 -16.12
N GLU A 288 -12.23 -28.11 -16.92
CA GLU A 288 -11.84 -29.28 -17.71
C GLU A 288 -10.76 -28.99 -18.77
N ALA A 289 -10.59 -27.72 -19.19
CA ALA A 289 -9.51 -27.30 -20.08
C ALA A 289 -8.25 -26.87 -19.31
N ILE A 290 -8.43 -26.26 -18.14
CA ILE A 290 -7.35 -25.86 -17.24
C ILE A 290 -6.63 -27.10 -16.69
N GLU A 291 -7.35 -28.10 -16.18
CA GLU A 291 -6.79 -29.37 -15.68
C GLU A 291 -5.92 -30.06 -16.74
N LYS A 292 -6.43 -30.20 -17.97
CA LYS A 292 -5.69 -30.78 -19.10
C LYS A 292 -4.40 -30.01 -19.37
N SER A 293 -4.44 -28.67 -19.33
CA SER A 293 -3.26 -27.83 -19.56
C SER A 293 -2.20 -27.91 -18.46
N ILE A 294 -2.59 -28.12 -17.20
CA ILE A 294 -1.69 -28.31 -16.05
C ILE A 294 -1.04 -29.70 -16.09
N SER A 295 -1.74 -30.70 -16.63
CA SER A 295 -1.24 -32.08 -16.75
C SER A 295 -0.17 -32.29 -17.85
N LEU A 296 0.04 -31.30 -18.72
CA LEU A 296 1.03 -31.36 -19.80
C LEU A 296 2.45 -31.02 -19.31
N THR A 297 3.46 -31.56 -19.99
CA THR A 297 4.86 -31.38 -19.58
C THR A 297 5.38 -29.96 -19.82
N THR A 298 6.51 -29.61 -19.19
CA THR A 298 7.17 -28.30 -19.38
C THR A 298 7.61 -28.04 -20.82
N GLU A 299 7.80 -29.09 -21.61
CA GLU A 299 8.15 -29.03 -23.03
C GLU A 299 6.92 -28.70 -23.91
N GLU A 300 5.72 -29.07 -23.45
CA GLU A 300 4.44 -28.88 -24.14
C GLU A 300 3.73 -27.56 -23.78
N ARG A 301 4.36 -26.69 -22.97
CA ARG A 301 3.79 -25.42 -22.46
C ARG A 301 3.10 -24.55 -23.53
N HIS A 302 3.61 -24.52 -24.77
CA HIS A 302 2.99 -23.76 -25.85
C HIS A 302 1.65 -24.38 -26.30
N THR A 303 1.58 -25.71 -26.39
CA THR A 303 0.35 -26.48 -26.63
C THR A 303 -0.64 -26.27 -25.49
N ALA A 304 -0.18 -26.35 -24.24
CA ALA A 304 -1.00 -26.10 -23.05
C ALA A 304 -1.65 -24.70 -23.06
N ALA A 305 -0.85 -23.66 -23.33
CA ALA A 305 -1.35 -22.29 -23.45
C ALA A 305 -2.37 -22.12 -24.60
N LEU A 306 -2.10 -22.72 -25.78
CA LEU A 306 -3.02 -22.67 -26.93
C LEU A 306 -4.34 -23.41 -26.70
N LEU A 307 -4.36 -24.47 -25.89
CA LEU A 307 -5.59 -25.16 -25.50
C LEU A 307 -6.46 -24.26 -24.60
N VAL A 308 -5.87 -23.62 -23.58
CA VAL A 308 -6.60 -22.69 -22.69
C VAL A 308 -7.02 -21.41 -23.41
N GLU A 309 -6.19 -20.87 -24.30
CA GLU A 309 -6.53 -19.68 -25.08
C GLU A 309 -7.71 -19.91 -26.05
N ARG A 310 -8.02 -21.16 -26.40
CA ARG A 310 -9.14 -21.54 -27.28
C ARG A 310 -10.39 -22.03 -26.55
N SER A 311 -10.30 -22.39 -25.26
CA SER A 311 -11.41 -22.98 -24.49
C SER A 311 -12.37 -21.97 -23.85
N TYR A 312 -12.15 -20.66 -24.05
CA TYR A 312 -12.94 -19.65 -23.34
C TYR A 312 -14.38 -19.52 -23.87
N VAL A 313 -15.32 -19.35 -22.94
CA VAL A 313 -16.68 -18.90 -23.24
C VAL A 313 -16.73 -17.38 -23.16
N ASP A 314 -17.24 -16.73 -24.19
CA ASP A 314 -17.47 -15.28 -24.24
C ASP A 314 -18.96 -14.98 -24.00
N LEU A 315 -19.28 -14.50 -22.80
CA LEU A 315 -20.65 -14.21 -22.38
C LEU A 315 -21.29 -13.08 -23.21
N ARG A 316 -20.48 -12.24 -23.87
CA ARG A 316 -20.99 -11.14 -24.70
C ARG A 316 -21.78 -11.63 -25.91
N ASN A 317 -21.38 -12.77 -26.47
CA ASN A 317 -22.04 -13.37 -27.65
C ASN A 317 -23.36 -14.08 -27.30
N GLN A 318 -23.54 -14.50 -26.04
CA GLN A 318 -24.80 -15.07 -25.53
C GLN A 318 -25.84 -13.98 -25.18
N LEU A 319 -25.41 -12.73 -24.95
CA LEU A 319 -26.32 -11.61 -24.67
C LEU A 319 -26.96 -11.01 -25.92
N SER A 320 -26.29 -11.10 -27.07
CA SER A 320 -26.80 -10.61 -28.36
C SER A 320 -28.03 -11.37 -28.87
N THR A 321 -28.26 -12.61 -28.43
CA THR A 321 -29.49 -13.39 -28.72
C THR A 321 -30.65 -13.05 -27.79
N ASN A 322 -30.39 -12.63 -26.54
CA ASN A 322 -31.43 -12.30 -25.55
C ASN A 322 -31.78 -10.81 -25.44
N GLY A 323 -31.12 -9.95 -26.23
CA GLY A 323 -31.52 -8.54 -26.44
C GLY A 323 -30.88 -7.50 -25.51
N PHE A 324 -29.98 -7.89 -24.61
CA PHE A 324 -29.34 -7.00 -23.61
C PHE A 324 -28.17 -6.17 -24.19
N ASN A 325 -28.34 -5.62 -25.39
CA ASN A 325 -27.26 -5.31 -26.34
C ASN A 325 -26.46 -4.01 -26.07
N ASN A 326 -26.47 -3.45 -24.85
CA ASN A 326 -25.70 -2.23 -24.52
C ASN A 326 -25.33 -2.00 -23.03
N MET A 327 -25.89 -2.76 -22.08
CA MET A 327 -25.80 -2.42 -20.65
C MET A 327 -24.40 -2.69 -20.05
N LEU A 328 -23.75 -3.81 -20.43
CA LEU A 328 -22.35 -4.09 -20.07
C LEU A 328 -21.36 -3.37 -21.01
N SER A 329 -21.29 -2.05 -20.88
CA SER A 329 -20.33 -1.19 -21.61
C SER A 329 -19.32 -0.46 -20.71
N SER A 330 -19.49 -0.56 -19.39
CA SER A 330 -18.57 -0.15 -18.33
C SER A 330 -17.59 -1.26 -17.95
N ASP A 331 -16.44 -0.89 -17.38
CA ASP A 331 -15.38 -1.84 -17.01
C ASP A 331 -15.77 -2.73 -15.83
N ILE A 332 -15.41 -4.02 -15.89
CA ILE A 332 -15.74 -5.00 -14.83
C ILE A 332 -14.67 -4.95 -13.74
N LYS A 333 -14.85 -3.98 -12.83
CA LYS A 333 -13.92 -3.71 -11.72
C LYS A 333 -13.80 -4.85 -10.73
N CYS A 334 -14.89 -5.56 -10.45
CA CYS A 334 -14.91 -6.63 -9.46
C CYS A 334 -15.75 -7.83 -9.93
N LEU A 335 -15.24 -9.01 -9.61
CA LEU A 335 -15.93 -10.30 -9.72
C LEU A 335 -15.89 -10.96 -8.33
N VAL A 336 -17.01 -11.56 -7.90
CA VAL A 336 -17.13 -12.29 -6.64
C VAL A 336 -17.98 -13.54 -6.86
N SER A 337 -17.51 -14.69 -6.41
CA SER A 337 -18.29 -15.92 -6.36
C SER A 337 -19.07 -16.01 -5.04
N ASP A 338 -20.40 -16.08 -5.11
CA ASP A 338 -21.25 -16.57 -4.03
C ASP A 338 -21.23 -18.10 -4.07
N ASN A 339 -20.23 -18.69 -3.44
CA ASN A 339 -20.10 -20.14 -3.31
C ASN A 339 -21.28 -20.77 -2.54
N SER A 340 -22.04 -20.02 -1.72
CA SER A 340 -23.14 -20.59 -0.93
C SER A 340 -24.32 -21.03 -1.82
N ARG A 341 -24.56 -20.32 -2.93
CA ARG A 341 -25.67 -20.57 -3.90
C ARG A 341 -25.20 -20.78 -5.33
N ALA A 342 -23.90 -21.00 -5.54
CA ALA A 342 -23.28 -21.17 -6.85
C ALA A 342 -23.58 -20.04 -7.86
N LYS A 343 -23.41 -18.78 -7.46
CA LYS A 343 -23.62 -17.60 -8.35
C LYS A 343 -22.36 -16.76 -8.48
N VAL A 344 -22.23 -16.01 -9.58
CA VAL A 344 -21.17 -15.01 -9.76
C VAL A 344 -21.79 -13.62 -9.84
N TRP A 345 -21.19 -12.66 -9.12
CA TRP A 345 -21.51 -11.25 -9.17
C TRP A 345 -20.43 -10.50 -9.95
N SER A 346 -20.81 -9.73 -10.95
CA SER A 346 -19.93 -8.78 -11.66
C SER A 346 -20.39 -7.35 -11.40
N ALA A 347 -19.49 -6.51 -10.89
CA ALA A 347 -19.78 -5.11 -10.55
C ALA A 347 -19.03 -4.13 -11.46
N GLY A 348 -19.78 -3.19 -12.04
CA GLY A 348 -19.26 -1.92 -12.55
C GLY A 348 -19.39 -0.80 -11.50
N PHE A 349 -19.30 0.45 -11.93
CA PHE A 349 -19.43 1.61 -11.02
C PHE A 349 -20.85 1.88 -10.53
N PHE A 350 -21.87 1.60 -11.36
CA PHE A 350 -23.26 1.98 -11.11
C PHE A 350 -24.27 0.83 -11.34
N SER A 351 -23.79 -0.32 -11.83
CA SER A 351 -24.60 -1.48 -12.16
C SER A 351 -23.92 -2.79 -11.72
N PHE A 352 -24.77 -3.76 -11.39
CA PHE A 352 -24.42 -5.12 -11.02
C PHE A 352 -25.11 -6.08 -11.97
N ALA A 353 -24.42 -7.15 -12.36
CA ALA A 353 -25.02 -8.29 -13.02
C ALA A 353 -24.75 -9.57 -12.21
N LEU A 354 -25.80 -10.37 -12.08
CA LEU A 354 -25.83 -11.64 -11.38
C LEU A 354 -25.89 -12.77 -12.40
N TRP A 355 -25.01 -13.74 -12.25
CA TRP A 355 -24.85 -14.88 -13.14
C TRP A 355 -24.96 -16.19 -12.36
N ASP A 356 -25.43 -17.23 -13.03
CA ASP A 356 -25.37 -18.59 -12.52
C ASP A 356 -23.98 -19.19 -12.79
N ALA A 357 -23.34 -19.84 -11.81
CA ALA A 357 -21.99 -20.37 -11.98
C ALA A 357 -21.94 -21.72 -12.75
N ARG A 358 -23.08 -22.41 -12.90
CA ARG A 358 -23.20 -23.76 -13.46
C ARG A 358 -23.62 -23.72 -14.94
N THR A 359 -24.72 -23.02 -15.22
CA THR A 359 -25.25 -22.80 -16.58
C THR A 359 -24.53 -21.68 -17.30
N ARG A 360 -23.89 -20.76 -16.54
CA ARG A 360 -23.22 -19.53 -17.02
C ARG A 360 -24.18 -18.45 -17.53
N GLU A 361 -25.49 -18.62 -17.33
CA GLU A 361 -26.50 -17.66 -17.78
C GLU A 361 -26.58 -16.40 -16.89
N MET A 362 -27.03 -15.29 -17.48
CA MET A 362 -27.30 -14.05 -16.77
C MET A 362 -28.69 -14.09 -16.11
N LEU A 363 -28.73 -14.03 -14.78
CA LEU A 363 -29.96 -14.11 -13.98
C LEU A 363 -30.64 -12.75 -13.76
N LYS A 364 -29.87 -11.67 -13.57
CA LYS A 364 -30.39 -10.34 -13.21
C LYS A 364 -29.39 -9.23 -13.54
N VAL A 365 -29.87 -8.06 -13.95
CA VAL A 365 -29.09 -6.81 -14.02
C VAL A 365 -29.84 -5.72 -13.25
N PHE A 366 -29.12 -4.98 -12.41
CA PHE A 366 -29.71 -3.95 -11.54
C PHE A 366 -28.70 -2.85 -11.19
N ASN A 367 -29.22 -1.66 -10.90
CA ASN A 367 -28.40 -0.50 -10.53
C ASN A 367 -28.04 -0.46 -9.03
N THR A 368 -27.27 0.54 -8.59
CA THR A 368 -26.89 0.76 -7.19
C THR A 368 -28.04 1.13 -6.22
N TYR A 369 -29.28 1.15 -6.71
CA TYR A 369 -30.51 1.25 -5.92
C TYR A 369 -31.32 -0.06 -5.91
N GLY A 370 -30.82 -1.14 -6.53
CA GLY A 370 -31.52 -2.43 -6.62
C GLY A 370 -32.66 -2.47 -7.64
N GLN A 371 -32.82 -1.42 -8.45
CA GLN A 371 -33.83 -1.38 -9.50
C GLN A 371 -33.36 -2.20 -10.70
N ILE A 372 -34.24 -3.07 -11.22
CA ILE A 372 -33.92 -3.96 -12.34
C ILE A 372 -33.90 -3.17 -13.66
N GLU A 373 -32.80 -3.26 -14.39
CA GLU A 373 -32.62 -2.58 -15.69
C GLU A 373 -33.30 -3.41 -16.82
N ASN A 374 -34.63 -3.37 -16.84
CA ASN A 374 -35.45 -4.10 -17.80
C ASN A 374 -35.63 -3.35 -19.14
N ARG A 375 -36.03 -4.13 -20.16
CA ARG A 375 -36.19 -3.77 -21.59
C ARG A 375 -36.70 -2.35 -21.86
N VAL A 376 -36.07 -1.69 -22.83
CA VAL A 376 -36.58 -0.44 -23.42
C VAL A 376 -37.78 -0.75 -24.34
N ASP A 377 -39.00 -0.53 -23.85
CA ASP A 377 -40.18 -0.47 -24.71
C ASP A 377 -40.21 0.84 -25.50
N ILE A 378 -40.14 0.74 -26.83
CA ILE A 378 -40.14 1.90 -27.73
C ILE A 378 -41.60 2.34 -27.98
N SER A 379 -42.23 3.01 -27.01
CA SER A 379 -43.62 3.50 -27.17
C SER A 379 -44.06 4.69 -26.29
N SER A 380 -43.28 5.78 -26.20
CA SER A 380 -43.81 7.10 -25.78
C SER A 380 -42.91 8.32 -26.11
N ILE A 381 -42.67 8.58 -27.40
CA ILE A 381 -42.32 9.95 -27.84
C ILE A 381 -43.56 10.50 -28.54
N GLN A 382 -44.27 11.39 -27.84
CA GLN A 382 -45.43 12.11 -28.38
C GLN A 382 -44.97 13.48 -28.91
N ASP A 383 -45.54 13.92 -30.04
CA ASP A 383 -45.00 15.04 -30.81
C ASP A 383 -44.95 16.38 -30.06
N PHE A 384 -43.83 17.08 -30.22
CA PHE A 384 -43.77 18.54 -30.10
C PHE A 384 -43.10 19.12 -31.35
N SER A 385 -43.92 19.60 -32.27
CA SER A 385 -43.49 20.36 -33.44
C SER A 385 -43.20 21.82 -33.06
N VAL A 386 -42.09 22.37 -33.56
CA VAL A 386 -41.81 23.81 -33.58
C VAL A 386 -41.34 24.20 -34.98
N GLU A 387 -41.85 25.31 -35.49
CA GLU A 387 -41.80 25.65 -36.93
C GLU A 387 -40.44 26.19 -37.41
N LEU A 388 -40.09 25.87 -38.66
CA LEU A 388 -38.93 26.43 -39.36
C LEU A 388 -39.33 27.70 -40.13
N VAL A 389 -39.16 28.88 -39.53
CA VAL A 389 -39.33 30.16 -40.23
C VAL A 389 -38.06 30.51 -41.02
N SER A 390 -38.23 31.01 -42.25
CA SER A 390 -37.13 31.32 -43.17
C SER A 390 -37.00 32.83 -43.46
N SER A 391 -35.78 33.28 -43.75
CA SER A 391 -35.55 34.57 -44.41
C SER A 391 -34.28 34.50 -45.25
N SER A 392 -34.32 35.03 -46.46
CA SER A 392 -33.19 35.03 -47.41
C SER A 392 -32.81 36.44 -47.83
N ARG A 393 -31.53 36.64 -48.17
CA ARG A 393 -31.07 37.60 -49.18
C ARG A 393 -29.61 37.30 -49.58
N LYS A 394 -29.11 38.06 -50.55
CA LYS A 394 -28.08 37.65 -51.52
C LYS A 394 -27.19 38.85 -51.82
N ASP A 395 -25.85 38.68 -51.90
CA ASP A 395 -25.08 38.95 -53.13
C ASP A 395 -23.57 38.62 -53.00
N LYS A 396 -22.81 38.95 -54.06
CA LYS A 396 -21.43 38.57 -54.41
C LYS A 396 -20.37 39.32 -53.55
N ALA A 397 -19.06 39.01 -53.56
CA ALA A 397 -18.26 38.19 -54.48
C ALA A 397 -16.97 37.58 -53.87
N GLN A 398 -16.54 36.43 -54.41
CA GLN A 398 -15.16 36.11 -54.84
C GLN A 398 -13.95 36.42 -53.91
N SER A 399 -13.46 35.41 -53.16
CA SER A 399 -12.03 34.98 -53.19
C SER A 399 -11.73 33.78 -52.26
N SER A 400 -10.65 33.05 -52.57
CA SER A 400 -9.95 32.02 -51.75
C SER A 400 -10.73 30.79 -51.24
N ILE A 401 -10.22 29.61 -51.60
CA ILE A 401 -10.60 28.31 -51.02
C ILE A 401 -9.59 27.95 -49.92
N GLY A 402 -10.05 27.30 -48.83
CA GLY A 402 -9.24 26.28 -48.17
C GLY A 402 -8.68 26.56 -46.77
N PHE A 403 -9.55 26.65 -45.75
CA PHE A 403 -9.17 26.18 -44.40
C PHE A 403 -10.35 25.64 -43.58
N PHE A 404 -11.43 26.43 -43.46
CA PHE A 404 -12.45 26.20 -42.43
C PHE A 404 -13.34 24.95 -42.59
N GLN A 405 -13.44 24.33 -43.77
CA GLN A 405 -14.33 23.16 -43.94
C GLN A 405 -13.90 21.94 -43.10
N ARG A 406 -12.59 21.76 -42.82
CA ARG A 406 -12.12 20.69 -41.93
C ARG A 406 -12.51 20.94 -40.47
N SER A 407 -12.59 22.21 -40.05
CA SER A 407 -12.95 22.57 -38.66
C SER A 407 -14.36 22.14 -38.29
N ARG A 408 -15.35 22.28 -39.19
CA ARG A 408 -16.75 21.90 -38.90
C ARG A 408 -16.92 20.40 -38.68
N ASN A 409 -16.26 19.56 -39.49
CA ASN A 409 -16.33 18.11 -39.32
C ASN A 409 -15.55 17.66 -38.07
N ALA A 410 -14.42 18.30 -37.75
CA ALA A 410 -13.70 18.05 -36.51
C ALA A 410 -14.50 18.47 -35.27
N ILE A 411 -15.19 19.62 -35.30
CA ILE A 411 -16.02 20.13 -34.20
C ILE A 411 -17.29 19.28 -34.02
N MET A 412 -17.94 18.83 -35.10
CA MET A 412 -19.04 17.85 -34.96
C MET A 412 -18.53 16.51 -34.42
N GLY A 413 -17.40 15.99 -34.93
CA GLY A 413 -16.79 14.77 -34.42
C GLY A 413 -16.39 14.87 -32.94
N ALA A 414 -15.91 16.03 -32.50
CA ALA A 414 -15.62 16.33 -31.10
C ALA A 414 -16.90 16.47 -30.26
N ALA A 415 -17.94 17.16 -30.73
CA ALA A 415 -19.23 17.28 -30.01
C ALA A 415 -20.03 15.97 -29.98
N ASP A 416 -19.74 15.04 -30.88
CA ASP A 416 -20.30 13.69 -30.95
C ASP A 416 -19.45 12.69 -30.12
N ALA A 417 -18.12 12.88 -30.05
CA ALA A 417 -17.26 12.20 -29.08
C ALA A 417 -17.57 12.65 -27.63
N VAL A 418 -17.75 13.94 -27.38
CA VAL A 418 -18.16 14.49 -26.08
C VAL A 418 -19.57 14.02 -25.73
N ARG A 419 -20.50 13.90 -26.68
CA ARG A 419 -21.80 13.24 -26.41
C ARG A 419 -21.69 11.73 -26.17
N ARG A 420 -20.78 11.01 -26.82
CA ARG A 420 -20.47 9.61 -26.45
C ARG A 420 -19.83 9.49 -25.06
N VAL A 421 -18.99 10.43 -24.66
CA VAL A 421 -18.38 10.48 -23.33
C VAL A 421 -19.43 10.86 -22.26
N ALA A 422 -20.29 11.84 -22.53
CA ALA A 422 -21.41 12.22 -21.64
C ALA A 422 -22.55 11.18 -21.61
N ALA A 423 -22.69 10.34 -22.64
CA ALA A 423 -23.60 9.19 -22.63
C ALA A 423 -22.99 7.95 -21.93
N LYS A 424 -21.65 7.83 -21.89
CA LYS A 424 -20.96 6.86 -21.03
C LYS A 424 -20.91 7.31 -19.57
N GLY A 425 -20.71 8.60 -19.34
CA GLY A 425 -20.83 9.26 -18.04
C GLY A 425 -22.28 9.56 -17.71
N GLY A 426 -23.10 8.52 -17.57
CA GLY A 426 -24.44 8.67 -17.04
C GLY A 426 -24.38 9.37 -15.67
N PHE A 427 -25.22 10.38 -15.47
CA PHE A 427 -25.32 11.15 -14.22
C PHE A 427 -26.00 10.31 -13.11
N GLY A 428 -25.38 9.20 -12.74
CA GLY A 428 -25.63 8.54 -11.47
C GLY A 428 -25.14 9.43 -10.32
N ASP A 429 -25.78 9.33 -9.17
CA ASP A 429 -25.32 9.99 -7.96
C ASP A 429 -23.91 9.47 -7.60
N GLU A 430 -22.89 10.34 -7.68
CA GLU A 430 -21.51 9.98 -7.37
C GLU A 430 -21.36 9.44 -5.95
N ASN A 431 -22.30 9.72 -5.03
CA ASN A 431 -22.30 9.18 -3.67
C ASN A 431 -22.51 7.65 -3.63
N ARG A 432 -23.17 7.04 -4.63
CA ARG A 432 -23.39 5.57 -4.71
C ARG A 432 -22.48 4.86 -5.73
N ARG A 433 -21.40 5.49 -6.20
CA ARG A 433 -20.41 4.84 -7.07
C ARG A 433 -19.70 3.71 -6.32
N THR A 434 -19.92 2.47 -6.74
CA THR A 434 -19.31 1.27 -6.13
C THR A 434 -17.81 1.22 -6.42
N GLU A 435 -17.01 0.96 -5.38
CA GLU A 435 -15.55 0.77 -5.50
C GLU A 435 -15.10 -0.63 -5.02
N ALA A 436 -15.85 -1.26 -4.10
CA ALA A 436 -15.55 -2.61 -3.60
C ALA A 436 -16.82 -3.43 -3.31
N ILE A 437 -16.68 -4.76 -3.34
CA ILE A 437 -17.74 -5.75 -3.12
C ILE A 437 -17.17 -7.01 -2.42
N LEU A 438 -18.00 -7.68 -1.62
CA LEU A 438 -17.64 -8.84 -0.77
C LEU A 438 -18.83 -9.80 -0.65
N ALA A 439 -18.58 -11.11 -0.62
CA ALA A 439 -19.53 -12.12 -0.15
C ALA A 439 -19.18 -12.56 1.28
N THR A 440 -20.19 -12.76 2.13
CA THR A 440 -20.04 -13.26 3.51
C THR A 440 -20.60 -14.67 3.69
N ILE A 441 -20.18 -15.37 4.74
CA ILE A 441 -20.47 -16.81 4.96
C ILE A 441 -21.93 -17.11 5.39
N ASP A 442 -22.74 -16.08 5.62
CA ASP A 442 -24.20 -16.15 5.71
C ASP A 442 -24.90 -16.06 4.34
N GLY A 443 -24.13 -15.96 3.25
CA GLY A 443 -24.65 -15.78 1.90
C GLY A 443 -25.19 -14.36 1.65
N MET A 444 -24.78 -13.36 2.43
CA MET A 444 -25.05 -11.95 2.12
C MET A 444 -23.95 -11.36 1.24
N ILE A 445 -24.28 -10.32 0.48
CA ILE A 445 -23.32 -9.55 -0.31
C ILE A 445 -23.24 -8.12 0.25
N TRP A 446 -22.03 -7.58 0.32
CA TRP A 446 -21.75 -6.25 0.84
C TRP A 446 -21.02 -5.42 -0.22
N THR A 447 -21.42 -4.16 -0.39
CA THR A 447 -20.78 -3.23 -1.34
C THR A 447 -20.43 -1.92 -0.66
N GLY A 448 -19.30 -1.32 -1.05
CA GLY A 448 -18.79 -0.07 -0.50
C GLY A 448 -18.64 1.00 -1.58
N CYS A 449 -19.07 2.22 -1.25
CA CYS A 449 -19.12 3.34 -2.18
C CYS A 449 -18.03 4.40 -1.92
N SER A 450 -17.80 5.21 -2.96
CA SER A 450 -17.05 6.48 -2.96
C SER A 450 -17.36 7.45 -1.82
N SER A 451 -18.62 7.52 -1.36
CA SER A 451 -19.04 8.37 -0.23
C SER A 451 -18.63 7.83 1.14
N GLY A 452 -18.31 6.54 1.23
CA GLY A 452 -18.20 5.79 2.48
C GLY A 452 -19.49 5.08 2.93
N LEU A 453 -20.55 5.17 2.13
CA LEU A 453 -21.75 4.33 2.27
C LEU A 453 -21.38 2.84 2.10
N LEU A 454 -21.99 2.01 2.93
CA LEU A 454 -21.97 0.55 2.88
C LEU A 454 -23.41 0.06 2.62
N VAL A 455 -23.57 -0.93 1.75
CA VAL A 455 -24.89 -1.49 1.40
C VAL A 455 -24.84 -3.01 1.50
N GLN A 456 -25.82 -3.59 2.19
CA GLN A 456 -26.03 -5.02 2.32
C GLN A 456 -27.13 -5.49 1.36
N TRP A 457 -26.88 -6.62 0.69
CA TRP A 457 -27.75 -7.22 -0.32
C TRP A 457 -27.97 -8.72 -0.05
N ASP A 458 -29.10 -9.26 -0.51
CA ASP A 458 -29.30 -10.70 -0.60
C ASP A 458 -28.57 -11.31 -1.81
N GLY A 459 -28.41 -12.65 -1.81
CA GLY A 459 -27.86 -13.41 -2.95
C GLY A 459 -28.75 -13.44 -4.20
N ASN A 460 -29.80 -12.61 -4.28
CA ASN A 460 -30.67 -12.43 -5.44
C ASN A 460 -30.64 -10.98 -5.96
N GLY A 461 -29.72 -10.14 -5.45
CA GLY A 461 -29.56 -8.75 -5.91
C GLY A 461 -30.62 -7.79 -5.40
N ASN A 462 -31.19 -8.04 -4.21
CA ASN A 462 -32.13 -7.14 -3.55
C ASN A 462 -31.41 -6.42 -2.41
N CYS A 463 -31.54 -5.08 -2.34
CA CYS A 463 -30.97 -4.31 -1.24
C CYS A 463 -31.74 -4.59 0.06
N ILE A 464 -31.02 -4.78 1.17
CA ILE A 464 -31.55 -5.05 2.50
C ILE A 464 -31.42 -3.80 3.38
N GLN A 465 -30.21 -3.25 3.51
CA GLN A 465 -29.93 -2.17 4.45
C GLN A 465 -28.69 -1.35 4.02
N ASP A 466 -28.79 -0.03 4.19
CA ASP A 466 -27.69 0.94 4.06
C ASP A 466 -27.08 1.24 5.44
N PHE A 467 -25.75 1.43 5.50
CA PHE A 467 -25.00 1.86 6.69
C PHE A 467 -23.99 2.95 6.31
N HIS A 468 -23.77 3.95 7.18
CA HIS A 468 -22.84 5.05 6.93
C HIS A 468 -22.06 5.39 8.21
N TYR A 469 -20.81 4.92 8.31
CA TYR A 469 -19.95 5.07 9.49
C TYR A 469 -18.74 5.99 9.29
N HIS A 470 -18.42 6.35 8.05
CA HIS A 470 -17.32 7.25 7.71
C HIS A 470 -17.63 7.94 6.37
N SER A 471 -17.39 9.24 6.25
CA SER A 471 -17.69 10.04 5.05
C SER A 471 -16.54 10.02 4.02
N SER A 472 -15.99 8.85 3.71
CA SER A 472 -14.85 8.71 2.79
C SER A 472 -14.86 7.37 2.09
N ALA A 473 -14.37 7.32 0.84
CA ALA A 473 -14.44 6.15 -0.01
C ALA A 473 -13.95 4.86 0.65
N VAL A 474 -14.82 3.84 0.65
CA VAL A 474 -14.41 2.45 0.90
C VAL A 474 -13.61 1.99 -0.31
N GLN A 475 -12.44 1.40 -0.07
CA GLN A 475 -11.52 0.94 -1.13
C GLN A 475 -11.45 -0.59 -1.21
N CYS A 476 -11.61 -1.28 -0.08
CA CYS A 476 -11.54 -2.75 -0.05
C CYS A 476 -12.27 -3.34 1.18
N PHE A 477 -12.51 -4.65 1.09
CA PHE A 477 -13.07 -5.46 2.17
C PHE A 477 -12.30 -6.77 2.33
N CYS A 478 -12.45 -7.41 3.50
CA CYS A 478 -12.38 -8.87 3.63
C CYS A 478 -13.33 -9.35 4.75
N THR A 479 -13.51 -10.66 4.89
CA THR A 479 -14.34 -11.27 5.94
C THR A 479 -13.61 -12.45 6.60
N PHE A 480 -13.84 -12.66 7.89
CA PHE A 480 -13.42 -13.85 8.62
C PHE A 480 -14.39 -14.17 9.76
N GLY A 481 -14.82 -15.42 9.88
CA GLY A 481 -15.85 -15.82 10.84
C GLY A 481 -17.11 -14.97 10.67
N ALA A 482 -17.59 -14.36 11.76
CA ALA A 482 -18.68 -13.39 11.77
C ALA A 482 -18.23 -11.91 11.74
N ARG A 483 -16.99 -11.60 11.30
CA ARG A 483 -16.45 -10.23 11.22
C ARG A 483 -16.16 -9.79 9.79
N ILE A 484 -16.70 -8.63 9.42
CA ILE A 484 -16.42 -7.93 8.17
C ILE A 484 -15.39 -6.83 8.46
N TRP A 485 -14.36 -6.72 7.62
CA TRP A 485 -13.31 -5.72 7.75
C TRP A 485 -13.37 -4.77 6.55
N VAL A 486 -13.38 -3.47 6.82
CA VAL A 486 -13.60 -2.40 5.83
C VAL A 486 -12.37 -1.49 5.79
N GLY A 487 -11.75 -1.35 4.62
CA GLY A 487 -10.57 -0.50 4.39
C GLY A 487 -10.93 0.79 3.65
N TYR A 488 -10.55 1.93 4.24
CA TYR A 488 -10.89 3.27 3.74
C TYR A 488 -9.74 3.99 3.03
N VAL A 489 -10.10 4.95 2.17
CA VAL A 489 -9.15 5.87 1.50
C VAL A 489 -8.36 6.76 2.48
N THR A 490 -8.85 6.93 3.71
CA THR A 490 -8.16 7.65 4.79
C THR A 490 -7.08 6.82 5.51
N GLY A 491 -6.88 5.55 5.13
CA GLY A 491 -5.97 4.64 5.85
C GLY A 491 -6.57 4.01 7.12
N ILE A 492 -7.85 4.26 7.38
CA ILE A 492 -8.61 3.68 8.51
C ILE A 492 -9.12 2.28 8.16
N VAL A 493 -9.10 1.39 9.15
CA VAL A 493 -9.85 0.12 9.18
C VAL A 493 -11.05 0.28 10.11
N GLN A 494 -12.21 -0.24 9.70
CA GLN A 494 -13.33 -0.53 10.61
C GLN A 494 -13.66 -2.03 10.57
N VAL A 495 -14.18 -2.55 11.69
CA VAL A 495 -14.60 -3.94 11.84
C VAL A 495 -16.07 -3.98 12.24
N LEU A 496 -16.88 -4.71 11.48
CA LEU A 496 -18.33 -4.86 11.67
C LEU A 496 -18.70 -6.32 11.97
N ASP A 497 -19.87 -6.56 12.56
CA ASP A 497 -20.50 -7.88 12.56
C ASP A 497 -21.30 -8.14 11.26
N LEU A 498 -21.79 -9.36 11.05
CA LEU A 498 -22.63 -9.73 9.89
C LEU A 498 -24.00 -9.01 9.83
N LYS A 499 -24.39 -8.27 10.87
CA LYS A 499 -25.58 -7.41 10.91
C LYS A 499 -25.23 -5.94 10.64
N GLY A 500 -23.96 -5.64 10.34
CA GLY A 500 -23.45 -4.30 10.10
C GLY A 500 -23.18 -3.45 11.35
N ASN A 501 -23.23 -4.01 12.57
CA ASN A 501 -22.91 -3.26 13.79
C ASN A 501 -21.41 -2.99 13.89
N LEU A 502 -21.01 -1.75 14.20
CA LEU A 502 -19.61 -1.38 14.38
C LEU A 502 -19.01 -1.97 15.66
N ILE A 503 -18.02 -2.84 15.52
CA ILE A 503 -17.25 -3.45 16.62
C ILE A 503 -16.10 -2.52 17.03
N GLY A 504 -15.50 -1.81 16.08
CA GLY A 504 -14.48 -0.80 16.32
C GLY A 504 -13.73 -0.38 15.06
N GLY A 505 -12.78 0.53 15.18
CA GLY A 505 -11.94 0.97 14.06
C GLY A 505 -10.76 1.83 14.51
N TRP A 506 -9.73 1.91 13.68
CA TRP A 506 -8.47 2.62 13.96
C TRP A 506 -7.78 3.03 12.67
N VAL A 507 -6.85 4.00 12.77
CA VAL A 507 -5.93 4.31 11.67
C VAL A 507 -4.94 3.14 11.54
N ALA A 508 -5.01 2.42 10.41
CA ALA A 508 -4.12 1.28 10.14
C ALA A 508 -2.84 1.73 9.43
N HIS A 509 -2.96 2.67 8.49
CA HIS A 509 -1.86 3.23 7.70
C HIS A 509 -2.03 4.75 7.53
N GLY A 510 -0.95 5.46 7.21
CA GLY A 510 -0.98 6.89 6.88
C GLY A 510 -1.38 7.21 5.44
N SER A 511 -1.97 6.26 4.70
CA SER A 511 -2.41 6.42 3.32
C SER A 511 -3.51 5.40 2.95
N PRO A 512 -4.21 5.55 1.80
CA PRO A 512 -5.34 4.70 1.41
C PRO A 512 -5.05 3.20 1.51
N ILE A 513 -5.96 2.42 2.10
CA ILE A 513 -5.87 0.95 2.10
C ILE A 513 -6.40 0.43 0.76
N ILE A 514 -5.54 -0.19 -0.05
CA ILE A 514 -5.90 -0.62 -1.42
C ILE A 514 -6.32 -2.08 -1.52
N LYS A 515 -5.90 -2.94 -0.58
CA LYS A 515 -6.33 -4.34 -0.52
C LYS A 515 -6.20 -4.92 0.89
N MET A 516 -7.08 -5.87 1.21
CA MET A 516 -7.05 -6.67 2.43
C MET A 516 -7.18 -8.17 2.10
N THR A 517 -6.57 -9.03 2.91
CA THR A 517 -6.66 -10.50 2.80
C THR A 517 -6.42 -11.14 4.17
N VAL A 518 -6.69 -12.45 4.36
CA VAL A 518 -6.64 -13.10 5.68
C VAL A 518 -5.85 -14.41 5.63
N GLY A 519 -4.88 -14.59 6.53
CA GLY A 519 -4.04 -15.80 6.62
C GLY A 519 -3.21 -15.84 7.91
N ALA A 520 -2.76 -17.02 8.33
CA ALA A 520 -2.02 -17.24 9.60
C ALA A 520 -2.66 -16.69 10.88
N GLY A 521 -3.98 -16.45 10.91
CA GLY A 521 -4.66 -15.78 12.03
C GLY A 521 -4.52 -14.25 12.04
N PHE A 522 -4.07 -13.65 10.93
CA PHE A 522 -3.99 -12.21 10.74
C PHE A 522 -4.80 -11.74 9.53
N VAL A 523 -5.39 -10.56 9.64
CA VAL A 523 -5.89 -9.76 8.52
C VAL A 523 -4.75 -8.87 8.04
N PHE A 524 -4.24 -9.13 6.84
CA PHE A 524 -3.22 -8.31 6.21
C PHE A 524 -3.86 -7.15 5.44
N THR A 525 -3.27 -5.96 5.58
CA THR A 525 -3.67 -4.71 4.94
C THR A 525 -2.51 -4.17 4.09
N LEU A 526 -2.75 -3.94 2.80
CA LEU A 526 -1.82 -3.26 1.90
C LEU A 526 -2.29 -1.81 1.70
N ALA A 527 -1.40 -0.85 1.95
CA ALA A 527 -1.66 0.57 1.72
C ALA A 527 -1.08 1.09 0.39
N ASN A 528 -1.54 2.25 -0.07
CA ASN A 528 -1.09 2.93 -1.29
C ASN A 528 0.34 3.51 -1.19
N HIS A 529 1.03 3.31 -0.06
CA HIS A 529 2.48 3.47 0.04
C HIS A 529 3.22 2.12 -0.02
N GLY A 530 2.55 1.02 -0.41
CA GLY A 530 3.13 -0.32 -0.54
C GLY A 530 3.44 -1.04 0.79
N GLY A 531 3.15 -0.44 1.94
CA GLY A 531 3.41 -1.06 3.25
C GLY A 531 2.36 -2.11 3.60
N ILE A 532 2.76 -3.16 4.32
CA ILE A 532 1.90 -4.29 4.69
C ILE A 532 1.88 -4.49 6.21
N ARG A 533 0.68 -4.45 6.80
CA ARG A 533 0.42 -4.66 8.23
C ARG A 533 -0.55 -5.82 8.47
N GLY A 534 -0.17 -6.75 9.35
CA GLY A 534 -1.04 -7.80 9.86
C GLY A 534 -1.69 -7.41 11.19
N TRP A 535 -3.01 -7.49 11.27
CA TRP A 535 -3.82 -7.29 12.49
C TRP A 535 -4.37 -8.64 12.94
N ASN A 536 -4.44 -8.94 14.24
CA ASN A 536 -4.99 -10.22 14.67
C ASN A 536 -6.49 -10.31 14.30
N ILE A 537 -6.96 -11.48 13.84
CA ILE A 537 -8.39 -11.68 13.48
C ILE A 537 -9.38 -11.39 14.63
N THR A 538 -8.90 -11.40 15.88
CA THR A 538 -9.69 -11.08 17.06
C THR A 538 -9.62 -9.61 17.50
N SER A 539 -8.75 -8.78 16.91
CA SER A 539 -8.71 -7.34 17.16
C SER A 539 -10.00 -6.66 16.61
N PRO A 540 -10.63 -5.72 17.32
CA PRO A 540 -10.30 -5.28 18.67
C PRO A 540 -10.67 -6.36 19.71
N GLY A 541 -9.75 -6.67 20.63
CA GLY A 541 -9.90 -7.78 21.57
C GLY A 541 -8.92 -7.77 22.75
N PRO A 542 -9.06 -8.69 23.72
CA PRO A 542 -8.26 -8.71 24.95
C PRO A 542 -6.76 -8.99 24.69
N LEU A 543 -6.43 -9.72 23.62
CA LEU A 543 -5.05 -9.96 23.19
C LEU A 543 -4.30 -8.65 22.90
N ASP A 544 -4.98 -7.64 22.35
CA ASP A 544 -4.37 -6.34 22.00
C ASP A 544 -3.81 -5.63 23.23
N GLY A 545 -4.49 -5.76 24.39
CA GLY A 545 -4.06 -5.17 25.65
C GLY A 545 -2.81 -5.83 26.22
N ILE A 546 -2.73 -7.17 26.13
CA ILE A 546 -1.56 -7.93 26.58
C ILE A 546 -0.36 -7.66 25.65
N LEU A 547 -0.56 -7.75 24.34
CA LEU A 547 0.49 -7.45 23.35
C LEU A 547 1.02 -6.01 23.49
N ARG A 548 0.13 -5.02 23.72
CA ARG A 548 0.54 -3.62 23.94
C ARG A 548 1.42 -3.47 25.18
N ALA A 549 1.07 -4.12 26.28
CA ALA A 549 1.85 -4.04 27.52
C ALA A 549 3.23 -4.73 27.40
N GLU A 550 3.28 -5.92 26.80
CA GLU A 550 4.53 -6.68 26.61
C GLU A 550 5.48 -5.99 25.61
N LEU A 551 4.96 -5.40 24.52
CA LEU A 551 5.75 -4.63 23.56
C LEU A 551 6.27 -3.32 24.16
N GLY A 552 5.42 -2.54 24.84
CA GLY A 552 5.85 -1.32 25.53
C GLY A 552 6.91 -1.59 26.60
N GLY A 553 6.77 -2.69 27.36
CA GLY A 553 7.78 -3.15 28.31
C GLY A 553 9.12 -3.60 27.69
N LYS A 554 9.20 -3.69 26.36
CA LYS A 554 10.39 -4.04 25.55
C LYS A 554 10.85 -2.90 24.63
N GLU A 555 10.27 -1.71 24.71
CA GLU A 555 10.50 -0.61 23.75
C GLU A 555 11.98 -0.26 23.52
N PHE A 556 12.80 -0.30 24.58
CA PHE A 556 14.23 -0.03 24.55
C PHE A 556 15.04 -1.03 23.68
N LEU A 557 14.51 -2.22 23.38
CA LEU A 557 15.18 -3.22 22.54
C LEU A 557 15.12 -2.86 21.05
N TYR A 558 14.03 -2.22 20.60
CA TYR A 558 13.80 -1.87 19.19
C TYR A 558 13.84 -0.36 18.93
N THR A 559 14.27 0.45 19.90
CA THR A 559 14.42 1.91 19.74
C THR A 559 15.84 2.24 19.31
N LYS A 560 15.99 2.81 18.11
CA LYS A 560 17.28 3.32 17.61
C LYS A 560 17.24 4.84 17.52
N ILE A 561 18.20 5.50 18.17
CA ILE A 561 18.44 6.94 18.01
C ILE A 561 19.58 7.13 17.00
N GLU A 562 19.31 7.90 15.96
CA GLU A 562 20.25 8.36 14.92
C GLU A 562 20.52 9.85 15.13
N ASN A 563 21.77 10.34 15.03
CA ASN A 563 22.08 11.77 15.07
C ASN A 563 22.33 12.32 13.65
N VAL A 564 21.74 13.47 13.33
CA VAL A 564 21.84 14.10 12.02
C VAL A 564 22.09 15.61 12.16
N LYS A 565 23.15 16.11 11.53
CA LYS A 565 23.40 17.55 11.36
C LYS A 565 22.62 18.09 10.16
N ILE A 566 21.87 19.18 10.36
CA ILE A 566 21.10 19.85 9.31
C ILE A 566 21.60 21.29 9.17
N LEU A 567 22.20 21.61 8.02
CA LEU A 567 22.59 22.98 7.64
C LEU A 567 21.39 23.65 6.95
N THR A 568 20.88 24.73 7.49
CA THR A 568 19.83 25.56 6.87
C THR A 568 20.38 26.94 6.56
N GLY A 569 20.21 27.41 5.32
CA GLY A 569 20.61 28.74 4.87
C GLY A 569 19.46 29.55 4.30
N THR A 570 19.44 30.86 4.55
CA THR A 570 18.53 31.81 3.88
C THR A 570 19.28 33.00 3.29
N TRP A 571 18.87 33.48 2.11
CA TRP A 571 19.41 34.70 1.51
C TRP A 571 18.42 35.40 0.58
N ASN A 572 18.09 36.66 0.88
CA ASN A 572 17.45 37.56 -0.08
C ASN A 572 18.51 38.04 -1.08
N VAL A 573 18.44 37.59 -2.33
CA VAL A 573 19.47 37.82 -3.35
C VAL A 573 19.25 39.10 -4.15
N GLY A 574 18.13 39.80 -3.94
CA GLY A 574 17.85 41.11 -4.53
C GLY A 574 17.99 41.16 -6.06
N GLN A 575 17.47 40.17 -6.77
CA GLN A 575 17.60 39.97 -8.23
C GLN A 575 19.04 39.75 -8.73
N GLY A 576 19.99 39.52 -7.84
CA GLY A 576 21.40 39.30 -8.15
C GLY A 576 21.74 37.84 -8.48
N LYS A 577 23.02 37.64 -8.79
CA LYS A 577 23.69 36.34 -8.86
C LYS A 577 24.92 36.39 -7.95
N ALA A 578 25.14 35.32 -7.17
CA ALA A 578 26.33 35.23 -6.32
C ALA A 578 27.62 35.02 -7.13
N SER A 579 28.74 35.47 -6.57
CA SER A 579 30.06 34.94 -6.94
C SER A 579 30.26 33.50 -6.43
N GLN A 580 31.21 32.76 -7.02
CA GLN A 580 31.57 31.43 -6.51
C GLN A 580 32.16 31.51 -5.10
N ASP A 581 32.94 32.55 -4.80
CA ASP A 581 33.53 32.78 -3.49
C ASP A 581 32.47 33.06 -2.42
N SER A 582 31.41 33.81 -2.78
CA SER A 582 30.24 34.05 -1.91
C SER A 582 29.52 32.75 -1.55
N LEU A 583 29.25 31.88 -2.53
CA LEU A 583 28.63 30.57 -2.29
C LEU A 583 29.54 29.67 -1.43
N THR A 584 30.84 29.68 -1.70
CA THR A 584 31.84 28.87 -0.99
C THR A 584 32.02 29.33 0.46
N SER A 585 31.96 30.65 0.73
CA SER A 585 31.99 31.25 2.07
C SER A 585 30.71 30.96 2.87
N TRP A 586 29.55 30.97 2.21
CA TRP A 586 28.25 30.71 2.85
C TRP A 586 28.04 29.23 3.18
N LEU A 587 28.23 28.34 2.19
CA LEU A 587 27.88 26.92 2.28
C LEU A 587 29.09 25.98 2.30
N GLY A 588 30.08 26.22 1.42
CA GLY A 588 31.10 25.25 0.99
C GLY A 588 31.71 24.38 2.09
N SER A 589 32.68 24.89 2.84
CA SER A 589 33.37 24.09 3.88
C SER A 589 32.46 23.68 5.04
N VAL A 590 31.38 24.42 5.28
CA VAL A 590 30.45 24.20 6.39
C VAL A 590 29.47 23.05 6.12
N ALA A 591 29.17 22.77 4.84
CA ALA A 591 28.35 21.63 4.44
C ALA A 591 29.05 20.26 4.63
N SER A 592 30.39 20.24 4.71
CA SER A 592 31.19 19.00 4.81
C SER A 592 30.82 18.09 5.99
N ASP A 593 30.25 18.68 7.05
CA ASP A 593 29.85 18.02 8.30
C ASP A 593 28.34 17.71 8.35
N ALA A 594 27.55 18.25 7.41
CA ALA A 594 26.09 18.09 7.40
C ALA A 594 25.66 16.73 6.84
N GLY A 595 24.47 16.26 7.25
CA GLY A 595 23.73 15.17 6.60
C GLY A 595 22.67 15.70 5.61
N LEU A 596 22.01 16.81 5.96
CA LEU A 596 21.10 17.54 5.07
C LEU A 596 21.55 19.00 4.95
N VAL A 597 21.43 19.55 3.74
CA VAL A 597 21.58 20.99 3.46
C VAL A 597 20.26 21.51 2.89
N VAL A 598 19.75 22.60 3.44
CA VAL A 598 18.48 23.23 3.05
C VAL A 598 18.74 24.69 2.73
N VAL A 599 18.34 25.16 1.55
CA VAL A 599 18.55 26.55 1.14
C VAL A 599 17.24 27.20 0.72
N GLY A 600 16.93 28.35 1.31
CA GLY A 600 15.86 29.25 0.90
C GLY A 600 16.43 30.54 0.29
N LEU A 601 15.96 30.91 -0.90
CA LEU A 601 16.30 32.18 -1.56
C LEU A 601 15.07 33.06 -1.70
N GLN A 602 15.25 34.38 -1.59
CA GLN A 602 14.19 35.37 -1.84
C GLN A 602 14.65 36.42 -2.87
N GLU A 603 13.71 37.01 -3.59
CA GLU A 603 13.93 37.95 -4.70
C GLU A 603 14.82 37.43 -5.84
N VAL A 604 14.80 36.12 -6.11
CA VAL A 604 15.54 35.52 -7.24
C VAL A 604 15.18 36.19 -8.57
N GLU A 605 13.91 36.55 -8.77
CA GLU A 605 13.44 37.36 -9.89
C GLU A 605 12.17 38.14 -9.49
N MET A 606 12.14 39.46 -9.69
CA MET A 606 11.09 40.38 -9.16
C MET A 606 10.59 41.42 -10.17
N GLY A 607 10.53 41.07 -11.47
CA GLY A 607 9.93 41.94 -12.49
C GLY A 607 8.40 41.83 -12.56
N ALA A 608 7.67 42.94 -12.72
CA ALA A 608 6.19 42.91 -12.76
C ALA A 608 5.62 41.97 -13.85
N GLY A 609 6.22 41.95 -15.04
CA GLY A 609 5.86 41.01 -16.11
C GLY A 609 6.20 39.56 -15.78
N PHE A 610 7.31 39.31 -15.07
CA PHE A 610 7.66 37.98 -14.56
C PHE A 610 6.66 37.51 -13.51
N LEU A 611 6.28 38.35 -12.54
CA LEU A 611 5.29 38.01 -11.50
C LEU A 611 3.94 37.61 -12.10
N ALA A 612 3.47 38.31 -13.14
CA ALA A 612 2.28 37.95 -13.89
C ALA A 612 2.44 36.61 -14.63
N MET A 613 3.60 36.38 -15.25
CA MET A 613 3.93 35.12 -15.93
C MET A 613 4.02 33.94 -14.95
N SER A 614 4.59 34.14 -13.75
CA SER A 614 4.64 33.12 -12.69
C SER A 614 3.25 32.76 -12.19
N ALA A 615 2.38 33.75 -11.97
CA ALA A 615 1.00 33.49 -11.56
C ALA A 615 0.23 32.71 -12.64
N ALA A 616 0.39 33.06 -13.93
CA ALA A 616 -0.21 32.31 -15.02
C ALA A 616 0.35 30.87 -15.13
N LYS A 617 1.68 30.71 -15.04
CA LYS A 617 2.37 29.41 -15.00
C LYS A 617 1.86 28.50 -13.89
N GLU A 618 1.73 29.02 -12.67
CA GLU A 618 1.24 28.29 -11.50
C GLU A 618 -0.19 27.75 -11.75
N THR A 619 -1.08 28.54 -12.37
CA THR A 619 -2.45 28.06 -12.72
C THR A 619 -2.50 26.95 -13.77
N VAL A 620 -1.40 26.67 -14.47
CA VAL A 620 -1.29 25.57 -15.44
C VAL A 620 -0.28 24.49 -15.01
N GLY A 621 0.19 24.51 -13.76
CA GLY A 621 1.12 23.53 -13.23
C GLY A 621 2.53 23.59 -13.82
N LEU A 622 2.94 24.74 -14.37
CA LEU A 622 4.31 24.98 -14.83
C LEU A 622 5.07 25.74 -13.74
N GLU A 623 6.29 25.29 -13.45
CA GLU A 623 7.10 25.86 -12.38
C GLU A 623 8.41 26.48 -12.91
N GLY A 624 9.18 27.09 -12.00
CA GLY A 624 10.57 27.47 -12.21
C GLY A 624 10.84 28.71 -13.09
N SER A 625 12.07 29.22 -12.96
CA SER A 625 12.67 30.25 -13.83
C SER A 625 14.11 29.90 -14.18
N SER A 626 14.66 30.52 -15.23
CA SER A 626 16.09 30.35 -15.60
C SER A 626 17.03 30.94 -14.56
N ALA A 627 16.61 31.97 -13.82
CA ALA A 627 17.34 32.49 -12.67
C ALA A 627 17.34 31.47 -11.51
N GLY A 628 16.18 30.89 -11.18
CA GLY A 628 16.05 29.86 -10.14
C GLY A 628 16.87 28.62 -10.45
N GLN A 629 16.79 28.10 -11.69
CA GLN A 629 17.59 26.96 -12.11
C GLN A 629 19.10 27.27 -12.04
N TRP A 630 19.53 28.46 -12.48
CA TRP A 630 20.94 28.85 -12.36
C TRP A 630 21.44 28.86 -10.91
N TRP A 631 20.62 29.34 -9.96
CA TRP A 631 20.98 29.30 -8.54
C TRP A 631 21.08 27.87 -8.01
N LEU A 632 20.14 27.01 -8.39
CA LEU A 632 20.14 25.59 -8.06
C LEU A 632 21.39 24.88 -8.62
N ASP A 633 21.69 25.04 -9.90
CA ASP A 633 22.86 24.47 -10.61
C ASP A 633 24.22 24.95 -10.05
N MET A 634 24.25 26.11 -9.38
CA MET A 634 25.46 26.67 -8.78
C MET A 634 25.65 26.23 -7.33
N ILE A 635 24.56 25.98 -6.60
CA ILE A 635 24.63 25.35 -5.28
C ILE A 635 25.04 23.88 -5.43
N ASP A 636 24.53 23.15 -6.43
CA ASP A 636 24.97 21.77 -6.75
C ASP A 636 26.51 21.67 -6.88
N LYS A 637 27.09 22.57 -7.68
CA LYS A 637 28.55 22.67 -7.91
C LYS A 637 29.34 23.12 -6.68
N THR A 638 28.69 23.79 -5.73
CA THR A 638 29.33 24.21 -4.47
C THR A 638 29.24 23.13 -3.39
N LEU A 639 28.42 22.09 -3.60
CA LEU A 639 28.25 20.93 -2.72
C LEU A 639 28.82 19.63 -3.32
N ASP A 640 29.66 19.75 -4.37
CA ASP A 640 30.30 18.65 -5.12
C ASP A 640 29.33 17.53 -5.53
N GLU A 641 28.29 17.91 -6.29
CA GLU A 641 27.25 17.02 -6.84
C GLU A 641 27.83 15.74 -7.45
N GLY A 642 27.25 14.60 -7.07
CA GLY A 642 27.67 13.28 -7.52
C GLY A 642 28.75 12.60 -6.67
N SER A 643 29.45 13.35 -5.80
CA SER A 643 30.42 12.76 -4.85
C SER A 643 29.84 12.61 -3.43
N THR A 644 29.28 13.69 -2.89
CA THR A 644 28.96 13.81 -1.46
C THR A 644 27.47 14.07 -1.21
N PHE A 645 26.86 14.98 -1.98
CA PHE A 645 25.45 15.37 -1.86
C PHE A 645 24.67 15.14 -3.16
N GLU A 646 23.37 14.94 -3.01
CA GLU A 646 22.38 14.87 -4.09
C GLU A 646 21.14 15.72 -3.74
N ARG A 647 20.62 16.49 -4.70
CA ARG A 647 19.39 17.27 -4.53
C ARG A 647 18.16 16.37 -4.58
N VAL A 648 17.43 16.26 -3.47
CA VAL A 648 16.22 15.41 -3.38
C VAL A 648 14.92 16.16 -3.69
N GLY A 649 14.93 17.49 -3.69
CA GLY A 649 13.76 18.28 -4.10
C GLY A 649 13.98 19.80 -4.09
N SER A 650 13.12 20.50 -4.81
CA SER A 650 13.05 21.96 -4.88
C SER A 650 11.62 22.44 -5.17
N ARG A 651 11.34 23.72 -4.89
CA ARG A 651 10.07 24.40 -5.20
C ARG A 651 10.32 25.89 -5.45
N GLN A 652 9.70 26.47 -6.47
CA GLN A 652 9.80 27.90 -6.78
C GLN A 652 8.43 28.56 -6.97
N LEU A 653 8.14 29.59 -6.18
CA LEU A 653 6.98 30.48 -6.35
C LEU A 653 7.50 31.89 -6.67
N ALA A 654 7.43 32.27 -7.94
CA ALA A 654 7.96 33.54 -8.44
C ALA A 654 9.39 33.83 -7.95
N GLY A 655 9.58 34.80 -7.06
CA GLY A 655 10.89 35.18 -6.51
C GLY A 655 11.38 34.36 -5.32
N LEU A 656 10.58 33.42 -4.78
CA LEU A 656 10.97 32.50 -3.71
C LEU A 656 11.43 31.15 -4.28
N VAL A 657 12.56 30.63 -3.82
CA VAL A 657 13.04 29.26 -4.12
C VAL A 657 13.39 28.54 -2.82
N ILE A 658 13.04 27.27 -2.68
CA ILE A 658 13.58 26.39 -1.64
C ILE A 658 14.10 25.09 -2.26
N ALA A 659 15.17 24.52 -1.71
CA ALA A 659 15.68 23.20 -2.10
C ALA A 659 16.37 22.47 -0.94
N VAL A 660 16.41 21.14 -1.04
CA VAL A 660 17.07 20.24 -0.09
C VAL A 660 18.06 19.33 -0.82
N TRP A 661 19.27 19.25 -0.28
CA TRP A 661 20.32 18.31 -0.65
C TRP A 661 20.57 17.35 0.52
N VAL A 662 20.81 16.08 0.21
CA VAL A 662 21.01 15.00 1.19
C VAL A 662 22.35 14.32 0.91
N ARG A 663 23.09 14.00 1.97
CA ARG A 663 24.38 13.31 1.86
C ARG A 663 24.19 11.85 1.48
N ASN A 664 25.05 11.35 0.59
CA ASN A 664 24.95 10.01 0.01
C ASN A 664 24.89 8.87 1.03
N ASN A 665 25.48 9.03 2.23
CA ASN A 665 25.45 8.02 3.29
C ASN A 665 24.10 7.89 4.01
N ILE A 666 23.24 8.91 4.02
CA ILE A 666 21.90 8.86 4.63
C ILE A 666 20.76 8.89 3.60
N LYS A 667 21.08 9.06 2.30
CA LYS A 667 20.12 9.14 1.20
C LYS A 667 19.06 8.03 1.25
N TYR A 668 19.44 6.79 1.55
CA TYR A 668 18.53 5.64 1.62
C TYR A 668 17.51 5.69 2.78
N HIS A 669 17.57 6.72 3.64
CA HIS A 669 16.61 6.98 4.71
C HIS A 669 15.89 8.33 4.57
N VAL A 670 16.09 9.03 3.45
CA VAL A 670 15.43 10.31 3.14
C VAL A 670 14.64 10.21 1.83
N GLY A 671 13.39 10.66 1.84
CA GLY A 671 12.51 10.61 0.68
C GLY A 671 11.10 11.07 1.02
N ASP A 672 10.11 10.52 0.33
CA ASP A 672 8.72 10.97 0.34
C ASP A 672 8.58 12.50 0.20
N VAL A 673 9.36 13.05 -0.73
CA VAL A 673 9.49 14.50 -0.92
C VAL A 673 8.23 15.08 -1.57
N ASP A 674 7.56 15.98 -0.86
CA ASP A 674 6.38 16.73 -1.31
C ASP A 674 6.63 18.24 -1.21
N ALA A 675 6.01 19.03 -2.09
CA ALA A 675 6.27 20.45 -2.25
C ALA A 675 4.98 21.28 -2.19
N ALA A 676 5.05 22.46 -1.58
CA ALA A 676 3.91 23.36 -1.38
C ALA A 676 4.28 24.84 -1.62
N ALA A 677 3.28 25.67 -1.93
CA ALA A 677 3.46 27.11 -2.12
C ALA A 677 2.21 27.88 -1.65
N VAL A 678 2.40 29.07 -1.06
CA VAL A 678 1.31 29.93 -0.55
C VAL A 678 1.59 31.41 -0.90
N PRO A 679 0.88 32.00 -1.89
CA PRO A 679 1.06 33.41 -2.26
C PRO A 679 0.40 34.37 -1.26
N CYS A 680 1.20 35.24 -0.62
CA CYS A 680 0.74 36.27 0.32
C CYS A 680 0.74 37.69 -0.28
N GLY A 681 1.08 37.86 -1.56
CA GLY A 681 1.10 39.16 -2.23
C GLY A 681 -0.28 39.79 -2.46
N PHE A 682 -0.40 40.65 -3.48
CA PHE A 682 -1.65 41.36 -3.77
C PHE A 682 -2.82 40.37 -3.94
N GLY A 683 -3.92 40.63 -3.22
CA GLY A 683 -5.10 39.77 -3.20
C GLY A 683 -4.91 38.34 -2.67
N ARG A 684 -3.76 38.00 -2.05
CA ARG A 684 -3.32 36.60 -1.81
C ARG A 684 -3.25 35.76 -3.09
N ALA A 685 -2.95 36.40 -4.23
CA ALA A 685 -2.91 35.76 -5.55
C ALA A 685 -1.57 35.93 -6.29
N ILE A 686 -0.67 36.80 -5.81
CA ILE A 686 0.64 37.05 -6.43
C ILE A 686 1.76 36.52 -5.53
N GLY A 687 2.69 35.73 -6.09
CA GLY A 687 3.82 35.13 -5.38
C GLY A 687 4.99 36.06 -5.04
N ASN A 688 4.84 37.38 -5.15
CA ASN A 688 5.91 38.35 -4.85
C ASN A 688 6.21 38.51 -3.35
N LYS A 689 5.31 37.96 -2.52
CA LYS A 689 5.39 37.69 -1.08
C LYS A 689 4.62 36.40 -0.85
N GLY A 690 4.97 35.64 0.17
CA GLY A 690 4.42 34.30 0.40
C GLY A 690 5.42 33.33 1.00
N ALA A 691 5.17 32.04 0.79
CA ALA A 691 6.07 30.98 1.19
C ALA A 691 6.14 29.85 0.15
N VAL A 692 7.25 29.12 0.14
CA VAL A 692 7.42 27.81 -0.49
C VAL A 692 7.92 26.81 0.55
N GLY A 693 7.38 25.61 0.51
CA GLY A 693 7.68 24.56 1.49
C GLY A 693 8.09 23.25 0.84
N LEU A 694 8.92 22.49 1.55
CA LEU A 694 9.23 21.10 1.27
C LEU A 694 8.95 20.25 2.52
N ARG A 695 8.18 19.18 2.34
CA ARG A 695 7.94 18.11 3.31
C ARG A 695 8.78 16.91 2.90
N ILE A 696 9.53 16.34 3.83
CA ILE A 696 10.33 15.12 3.61
C ILE A 696 10.13 14.14 4.76
N ARG A 697 10.34 12.85 4.50
CA ARG A 697 10.53 11.83 5.54
C ARG A 697 12.02 11.57 5.71
N VAL A 698 12.48 11.53 6.97
CA VAL A 698 13.86 11.25 7.39
C VAL A 698 13.80 10.23 8.52
N TYR A 699 14.36 9.02 8.34
CA TYR A 699 14.35 7.96 9.37
C TYR A 699 12.96 7.73 10.02
N ASP A 700 11.92 7.72 9.19
CA ASP A 700 10.50 7.56 9.60
C ASP A 700 9.87 8.71 10.39
N ARG A 701 10.49 9.90 10.36
CA ARG A 701 9.93 11.16 10.91
C ARG A 701 9.70 12.18 9.82
N VAL A 702 8.63 12.98 9.97
CA VAL A 702 8.21 14.00 9.00
C VAL A 702 8.84 15.34 9.36
N MET A 703 9.61 15.89 8.43
CA MET A 703 10.26 17.20 8.56
C MET A 703 9.75 18.16 7.48
N CYS A 704 9.36 19.36 7.87
CA CYS A 704 8.88 20.41 6.96
C CYS A 704 9.80 21.64 7.01
N PHE A 705 10.27 22.08 5.85
CA PHE A 705 11.10 23.28 5.69
C PHE A 705 10.34 24.31 4.88
N VAL A 706 10.22 25.54 5.39
CA VAL A 706 9.37 26.58 4.83
C VAL A 706 10.16 27.88 4.64
N ASN A 707 10.44 28.24 3.39
CA ASN A 707 11.05 29.51 3.02
C ASN A 707 9.97 30.58 2.81
N CYS A 708 10.01 31.68 3.54
CA CYS A 708 9.05 32.78 3.43
C CYS A 708 9.67 34.10 2.96
N HIS A 709 8.80 34.96 2.44
CA HIS A 709 9.07 36.37 2.19
C HIS A 709 7.80 37.16 2.54
N PHE A 710 7.78 37.82 3.70
CA PHE A 710 6.59 38.51 4.23
C PHE A 710 6.56 40.01 3.91
N ALA A 711 5.43 40.67 4.19
CA ALA A 711 5.22 42.09 3.93
C ALA A 711 6.36 42.99 4.49
N ALA A 712 6.96 43.77 3.59
CA ALA A 712 7.99 44.74 3.90
C ALA A 712 7.44 46.04 4.53
N HIS A 713 8.32 47.01 4.80
CA HIS A 713 8.08 48.27 5.52
C HIS A 713 7.98 48.13 7.04
N LEU A 714 8.38 49.18 7.77
CA LEU A 714 8.48 49.21 9.23
C LEU A 714 7.12 48.90 9.89
N ASP A 715 6.08 49.61 9.47
CA ASP A 715 4.76 49.67 10.10
C ASP A 715 3.89 48.43 9.82
N ALA A 716 4.31 47.56 8.90
CA ALA A 716 3.52 46.44 8.38
C ALA A 716 3.54 45.17 9.28
N VAL A 717 3.78 45.32 10.59
CA VAL A 717 3.88 44.20 11.55
C VAL A 717 2.64 43.31 11.51
N SER A 718 1.45 43.90 11.67
CA SER A 718 0.17 43.18 11.63
C SER A 718 -0.06 42.45 10.30
N ARG A 719 0.54 42.91 9.20
CA ARG A 719 0.49 42.21 7.92
C ARG A 719 1.45 41.02 7.87
N ARG A 720 2.66 41.12 8.43
CA ARG A 720 3.58 39.98 8.58
C ARG A 720 2.95 38.87 9.43
N ASN A 721 2.28 39.22 10.53
CA ASN A 721 1.52 38.28 11.34
C ASN A 721 0.41 37.57 10.52
N ALA A 722 -0.34 38.33 9.72
CA ALA A 722 -1.42 37.82 8.86
C ALA A 722 -0.94 37.13 7.56
N ASP A 723 0.35 37.24 7.21
CA ASP A 723 1.01 36.42 6.20
C ASP A 723 1.47 35.09 6.85
N PHE A 724 2.06 35.11 8.06
CA PHE A 724 2.41 33.90 8.82
C PHE A 724 1.21 32.99 9.11
N ASP A 725 0.14 33.52 9.72
CA ASP A 725 -1.04 32.71 10.09
C ASP A 725 -1.70 32.07 8.84
N HIS A 726 -1.70 32.79 7.72
CA HIS A 726 -2.16 32.26 6.44
C HIS A 726 -1.28 31.11 5.94
N VAL A 727 0.05 31.29 5.89
CA VAL A 727 1.00 30.25 5.49
C VAL A 727 0.86 29.02 6.39
N TYR A 728 0.77 29.20 7.70
CA TYR A 728 0.68 28.08 8.65
C TYR A 728 -0.62 27.27 8.47
N ARG A 729 -1.74 27.92 8.15
CA ARG A 729 -3.04 27.26 7.95
C ARG A 729 -3.26 26.67 6.57
N THR A 730 -2.70 27.26 5.51
CA THR A 730 -3.03 26.88 4.12
C THR A 730 -1.88 26.26 3.34
N MET A 731 -0.71 26.04 3.96
CA MET A 731 0.35 25.23 3.36
C MET A 731 -0.01 23.74 3.48
N SER A 732 -0.37 23.14 2.34
CA SER A 732 -0.69 21.71 2.22
C SER A 732 0.22 21.04 1.20
N PHE A 733 0.67 19.82 1.50
CA PHE A 733 1.63 19.03 0.74
C PHE A 733 0.98 17.88 -0.06
N CYS A 734 -0.34 17.88 -0.21
CA CYS A 734 -1.06 16.84 -0.95
C CYS A 734 -0.64 16.73 -2.42
N ARG A 735 -0.21 15.53 -2.85
CA ARG A 735 -0.26 15.14 -4.26
C ARG A 735 -1.71 14.97 -4.70
N SER A 736 -2.04 15.43 -5.91
CA SER A 736 -3.32 15.18 -6.58
C SER A 736 -3.44 13.70 -7.00
N THR A 737 -3.89 12.85 -6.07
CA THR A 737 -3.91 11.38 -6.18
C THR A 737 -4.82 10.79 -7.27
N ASN A 738 -5.69 11.61 -7.88
CA ASN A 738 -6.60 11.19 -8.96
C ASN A 738 -5.90 10.83 -10.29
N LEU A 739 -4.58 11.06 -10.42
CA LEU A 739 -3.83 10.83 -11.67
C LEU A 739 -3.45 9.36 -11.92
N ILE A 740 -3.46 8.49 -10.91
CA ILE A 740 -2.97 7.10 -11.06
C ILE A 740 -4.07 6.14 -11.58
N ASN A 741 -5.34 6.44 -11.31
CA ASN A 741 -6.49 5.61 -11.73
C ASN A 741 -7.17 6.07 -13.03
N THR A 742 -6.66 7.10 -13.73
CA THR A 742 -7.38 7.77 -14.83
C THR A 742 -6.57 7.87 -16.13
N ALA A 743 -5.66 6.91 -16.38
CA ALA A 743 -4.87 6.83 -17.62
C ALA A 743 -5.68 6.31 -18.85
N ALA A 744 -6.96 6.69 -18.96
CA ALA A 744 -7.90 6.19 -19.98
C ALA A 744 -8.96 7.24 -20.44
N ALA A 745 -8.81 8.53 -20.09
CA ALA A 745 -9.70 9.60 -20.56
C ALA A 745 -8.91 10.88 -20.88
N GLY A 746 -9.19 11.50 -22.03
CA GLY A 746 -8.49 12.71 -22.49
C GLY A 746 -9.11 14.01 -21.98
N THR A 747 -8.27 14.93 -21.51
CA THR A 747 -8.52 16.38 -21.32
C THR A 747 -9.89 16.82 -20.78
N SER A 748 -9.92 17.19 -19.51
CA SER A 748 -10.49 18.48 -19.08
C SER A 748 -9.90 18.89 -17.72
N SER A 749 -9.35 20.10 -17.64
CA SER A 749 -8.84 20.68 -16.40
C SER A 749 -9.93 21.48 -15.69
N ALA A 750 -10.22 21.10 -14.45
CA ALA A 750 -11.05 21.88 -13.53
C ALA A 750 -10.32 21.96 -12.18
N ALA A 751 -9.98 23.15 -11.73
CA ALA A 751 -9.34 23.35 -10.43
C ALA A 751 -10.38 23.20 -9.30
N PRO A 752 -10.08 22.48 -8.21
CA PRO A 752 -10.99 22.36 -7.08
C PRO A 752 -11.04 23.67 -6.28
N MET A 753 -12.00 24.54 -6.61
CA MET A 753 -12.34 25.68 -5.75
C MET A 753 -13.01 25.19 -4.48
N SER A 754 -12.28 25.16 -3.36
CA SER A 754 -12.86 24.83 -2.06
C SER A 754 -13.87 25.90 -1.60
N ARG A 755 -15.15 25.56 -1.65
CA ARG A 755 -16.26 26.28 -0.98
C ARG A 755 -17.32 25.29 -0.50
N GLY A 756 -17.04 24.63 0.61
CA GLY A 756 -18.02 23.89 1.44
C GLY A 756 -17.95 24.43 2.87
N THR A 757 -19.10 24.59 3.55
CA THR A 757 -19.17 25.30 4.84
C THR A 757 -19.39 24.33 6.01
N ASN A 758 -18.53 24.42 7.04
CA ASN A 758 -18.72 23.93 8.41
C ASN A 758 -19.03 22.44 8.66
N SER A 759 -17.98 21.63 8.86
CA SER A 759 -17.81 20.84 10.10
C SER A 759 -16.41 20.24 10.19
N SER A 760 -15.74 20.37 11.34
CA SER A 760 -14.33 20.03 11.60
C SER A 760 -13.32 20.59 10.59
N GLU A 761 -12.65 21.70 10.95
CA GLU A 761 -11.39 22.08 10.29
C GLU A 761 -10.34 21.00 10.58
N GLY A 762 -9.74 20.44 9.51
CA GLY A 762 -8.60 19.53 9.65
C GLY A 762 -7.39 20.24 10.25
N MET A 763 -6.54 19.51 10.96
CA MET A 763 -5.25 20.04 11.41
C MET A 763 -4.36 20.35 10.20
N PRO A 764 -3.70 21.53 10.12
CA PRO A 764 -2.82 21.86 8.99
C PRO A 764 -1.61 20.92 8.93
N ASP A 765 -1.14 20.57 7.73
CA ASP A 765 -0.02 19.64 7.53
C ASP A 765 1.24 19.98 8.36
N LEU A 766 1.52 21.28 8.57
CA LEU A 766 2.65 21.78 9.37
C LEU A 766 2.50 21.53 10.89
N SER A 767 1.30 21.25 11.37
CA SER A 767 1.08 20.82 12.76
C SER A 767 1.45 19.35 12.96
N GLU A 768 1.21 18.49 11.95
CA GLU A 768 1.41 17.04 12.05
C GLU A 768 2.88 16.59 11.94
N ALA A 769 3.77 17.47 11.49
CA ALA A 769 5.20 17.19 11.34
C ALA A 769 5.92 17.03 12.70
N ASP A 770 6.93 16.14 12.74
CA ASP A 770 7.78 15.95 13.92
C ASP A 770 8.75 17.12 14.10
N MET A 771 9.21 17.72 12.99
CA MET A 771 10.01 18.94 12.98
C MET A 771 9.54 19.92 11.90
N VAL A 772 9.55 21.22 12.20
CA VAL A 772 9.26 22.29 11.25
C VAL A 772 10.33 23.37 11.35
N VAL A 773 10.93 23.76 10.24
CA VAL A 773 11.89 24.87 10.16
C VAL A 773 11.31 25.96 9.26
N PHE A 774 11.12 27.15 9.81
CA PHE A 774 10.80 28.36 9.06
C PHE A 774 12.08 29.15 8.83
N LEU A 775 12.39 29.48 7.58
CA LEU A 775 13.51 30.31 7.18
C LEU A 775 13.02 31.41 6.22
N GLY A 776 13.74 32.51 6.08
CA GLY A 776 13.45 33.48 5.03
C GLY A 776 13.68 34.95 5.39
N ASP A 777 13.23 35.82 4.49
CA ASP A 777 13.11 37.25 4.74
C ASP A 777 11.72 37.54 5.34
N PHE A 778 11.63 37.43 6.66
CA PHE A 778 10.40 37.72 7.39
C PHE A 778 10.13 39.23 7.51
N ASN A 779 11.05 40.09 7.07
CA ASN A 779 10.91 41.55 6.96
C ASN A 779 10.59 42.32 8.25
N TYR A 780 10.62 41.70 9.44
CA TYR A 780 10.52 42.38 10.73
C TYR A 780 11.71 43.31 10.96
N ARG A 781 11.47 44.42 11.67
CA ARG A 781 12.41 45.54 11.81
C ARG A 781 12.69 45.87 13.27
N LEU A 782 13.62 46.81 13.50
CA LEU A 782 13.82 47.43 14.80
C LEU A 782 12.83 48.59 14.97
N ASP A 783 12.21 48.71 16.15
CA ASP A 783 11.18 49.71 16.45
C ASP A 783 11.62 50.74 17.52
N GLY A 784 11.07 51.96 17.40
CA GLY A 784 11.31 53.08 18.31
C GLY A 784 12.77 53.54 18.40
N ILE A 785 13.57 53.32 17.36
CA ILE A 785 15.00 53.66 17.27
C ILE A 785 15.29 54.39 15.94
N SER A 786 16.18 55.38 15.96
CA SER A 786 16.60 56.07 14.74
C SER A 786 17.69 55.30 13.98
N TYR A 787 17.94 55.69 12.72
CA TYR A 787 18.98 55.11 11.89
C TYR A 787 20.39 55.30 12.48
N ASP A 788 20.68 56.49 13.00
CA ASP A 788 22.02 56.82 13.49
C ASP A 788 22.30 56.11 14.84
N GLU A 789 21.33 56.07 15.78
CA GLU A 789 21.42 55.26 17.01
C GLU A 789 21.60 53.76 16.70
N ALA A 790 20.88 53.22 15.73
CA ALA A 790 21.01 51.82 15.34
C ALA A 790 22.41 51.50 14.79
N ARG A 791 23.02 52.41 14.00
CA ARG A 791 24.42 52.27 13.55
C ARG A 791 25.41 52.35 14.71
N ASP A 792 25.19 53.26 15.66
CA ASP A 792 26.06 53.39 16.84
C ASP A 792 26.08 52.11 17.68
N PHE A 793 24.91 51.55 18.03
CA PHE A 793 24.84 50.28 18.77
C PHE A 793 25.41 49.09 17.97
N VAL A 794 25.24 49.05 16.64
CA VAL A 794 25.88 48.01 15.80
C VAL A 794 27.41 48.14 15.80
N SER A 795 27.95 49.36 15.74
CA SER A 795 29.40 49.59 15.80
C SER A 795 30.00 49.19 17.16
N GLN A 796 29.26 49.42 18.24
CA GLN A 796 29.61 49.02 19.61
C GLN A 796 29.34 47.52 19.88
N ARG A 797 28.74 46.80 18.92
CA ARG A 797 28.27 45.40 19.05
C ARG A 797 27.27 45.19 20.20
N CYS A 798 26.53 46.22 20.58
CA CYS A 798 25.48 46.19 21.60
C CYS A 798 24.19 45.56 21.05
N PHE A 799 24.28 44.36 20.50
CA PHE A 799 23.15 43.66 19.88
C PHE A 799 22.02 43.39 20.88
N ASP A 800 22.32 43.28 22.16
CA ASP A 800 21.35 43.02 23.23
C ASP A 800 20.24 44.08 23.26
N TRP A 801 20.60 45.37 23.30
CA TRP A 801 19.66 46.50 23.20
C TRP A 801 18.85 46.50 21.89
N LEU A 802 19.49 46.13 20.78
CA LEU A 802 18.81 46.05 19.48
C LEU A 802 17.80 44.87 19.45
N ARG A 803 18.11 43.75 20.11
CA ARG A 803 17.19 42.58 20.23
C ARG A 803 16.00 42.82 21.17
N GLU A 804 16.01 43.88 21.98
CA GLU A 804 14.81 44.37 22.71
C GLU A 804 13.88 45.19 21.81
N ARG A 805 14.40 45.72 20.69
CA ARG A 805 13.64 46.49 19.70
C ARG A 805 13.21 45.70 18.48
N ASP A 806 13.61 44.44 18.38
CA ASP A 806 13.26 43.55 17.27
C ASP A 806 11.77 43.15 17.33
N GLN A 807 11.01 43.60 16.33
CA GLN A 807 9.57 43.35 16.23
C GLN A 807 9.22 41.86 16.26
N LEU A 808 10.06 40.98 15.67
CA LEU A 808 9.77 39.54 15.65
C LEU A 808 9.81 38.95 17.08
N ARG A 809 10.83 39.29 17.87
CA ARG A 809 10.91 38.83 19.27
C ARG A 809 9.74 39.34 20.11
N ALA A 810 9.31 40.59 19.92
CA ALA A 810 8.12 41.13 20.60
C ALA A 810 6.83 40.37 20.24
N GLU A 811 6.58 40.10 18.96
CA GLU A 811 5.38 39.39 18.49
C GLU A 811 5.40 37.89 18.87
N MET A 812 6.57 37.24 18.88
CA MET A 812 6.76 35.89 19.43
C MET A 812 6.55 35.84 20.95
N GLU A 813 7.00 36.86 21.67
CA GLU A 813 6.81 36.95 23.11
C GLU A 813 5.33 37.21 23.48
N ALA A 814 4.61 37.99 22.66
CA ALA A 814 3.16 38.14 22.79
C ALA A 814 2.40 36.84 22.45
N GLY A 815 3.02 35.92 21.70
CA GLY A 815 2.37 34.71 21.20
C GLY A 815 1.50 34.95 19.97
N ASN A 816 1.75 36.02 19.22
CA ASN A 816 1.01 36.41 18.01
C ASN A 816 1.48 35.64 16.76
N VAL A 817 2.73 35.19 16.73
CA VAL A 817 3.36 34.49 15.60
C VAL A 817 4.31 33.37 16.05
N PHE A 818 4.56 32.41 15.15
CA PHE A 818 5.52 31.31 15.32
C PHE A 818 5.38 30.54 16.65
N GLN A 819 4.15 30.37 17.14
CA GLN A 819 3.84 29.84 18.47
C GLN A 819 4.51 28.48 18.71
N GLY A 820 5.32 28.38 19.77
CA GLY A 820 6.07 27.16 20.10
C GLY A 820 7.37 26.94 19.31
N MET A 821 7.71 27.81 18.36
CA MET A 821 9.00 27.78 17.68
C MET A 821 10.09 28.48 18.51
N ARG A 822 11.34 28.13 18.22
CA ARG A 822 12.54 28.62 18.88
C ARG A 822 13.51 29.24 17.87
N GLU A 823 14.24 30.25 18.33
CA GLU A 823 15.31 30.95 17.59
C GLU A 823 16.57 30.97 18.46
N ALA A 824 17.75 30.69 17.90
CA ALA A 824 19.00 30.87 18.64
C ALA A 824 19.30 32.36 18.87
N VAL A 825 19.88 32.71 20.02
CA VAL A 825 20.18 34.10 20.37
C VAL A 825 21.12 34.73 19.34
N ILE A 826 20.65 35.77 18.68
CA ILE A 826 21.37 36.47 17.60
C ILE A 826 22.59 37.22 18.16
N THR A 827 23.79 36.80 17.75
CA THR A 827 25.09 37.39 18.10
C THR A 827 25.76 38.11 16.93
N PHE A 828 25.10 38.20 15.77
CA PHE A 828 25.62 38.80 14.54
C PHE A 828 24.91 40.13 14.19
N PRO A 829 25.55 41.03 13.42
CA PRO A 829 24.96 42.32 13.04
C PRO A 829 23.66 42.19 12.24
N PRO A 830 22.80 43.22 12.23
CA PRO A 830 21.62 43.29 11.36
C PRO A 830 21.96 43.03 9.88
N THR A 831 21.22 42.13 9.24
CA THR A 831 21.51 41.58 7.90
C THR A 831 21.10 42.51 6.76
N TYR A 832 20.21 43.47 7.04
CA TYR A 832 19.68 44.49 6.15
C TYR A 832 19.94 45.88 6.74
N LYS A 833 20.09 46.97 5.98
CA LYS A 833 20.25 47.07 4.52
C LYS A 833 21.67 47.49 4.18
N PHE A 834 22.30 46.81 3.23
CA PHE A 834 23.64 47.13 2.75
C PHE A 834 23.65 47.82 1.39
N GLU A 835 24.75 48.50 1.09
CA GLU A 835 25.16 48.85 -0.27
C GLU A 835 25.93 47.66 -0.87
N ARG A 836 25.62 47.31 -2.13
CA ARG A 836 26.20 46.13 -2.79
C ARG A 836 27.68 46.35 -3.08
N HIS A 837 28.45 45.26 -3.00
CA HIS A 837 29.90 45.22 -3.18
C HIS A 837 30.70 46.09 -2.19
N GLN A 838 30.09 46.59 -1.12
CA GLN A 838 30.80 47.21 0.01
C GLN A 838 31.02 46.21 1.15
N VAL A 839 32.24 46.20 1.69
CA VAL A 839 32.70 45.25 2.71
C VAL A 839 32.52 45.80 4.13
N GLY A 840 32.16 44.92 5.07
CA GLY A 840 32.06 45.24 6.50
C GLY A 840 30.93 46.20 6.88
N LEU A 841 30.97 46.68 8.13
CA LEU A 841 29.90 47.50 8.75
C LEU A 841 29.87 48.96 8.26
N ALA A 842 30.82 49.37 7.42
CA ALA A 842 30.77 50.66 6.75
C ALA A 842 29.59 50.74 5.77
N GLY A 843 29.34 49.66 5.02
CA GLY A 843 28.39 49.61 3.90
C GLY A 843 26.92 49.46 4.28
N TYR A 844 26.47 49.87 5.47
CA TYR A 844 25.03 50.06 5.71
C TYR A 844 24.50 51.24 4.90
N ASP A 845 23.28 51.11 4.35
CA ASP A 845 22.60 52.08 3.45
C ASP A 845 22.79 53.54 3.89
N SER A 846 23.73 54.23 3.23
CA SER A 846 24.11 55.62 3.49
C SER A 846 23.49 56.58 2.46
N GLY A 847 22.64 56.07 1.57
CA GLY A 847 21.89 56.86 0.61
C GLY A 847 20.69 57.61 1.21
N GLU A 848 19.99 58.37 0.36
CA GLU A 848 18.90 59.30 0.73
C GLU A 848 17.78 58.69 1.59
N LYS A 849 17.60 57.37 1.54
CA LYS A 849 16.52 56.65 2.22
C LYS A 849 16.88 56.14 3.62
N LYS A 850 18.16 56.23 4.03
CA LYS A 850 18.71 55.85 5.35
C LYS A 850 17.91 54.71 6.02
N ARG A 851 17.86 53.52 5.41
CA ARG A 851 17.08 52.41 5.98
C ARG A 851 17.71 51.94 7.29
N ILE A 852 16.96 52.06 8.38
CA ILE A 852 17.34 51.56 9.72
C ILE A 852 17.76 50.08 9.58
N PRO A 853 18.95 49.69 10.09
CA PRO A 853 19.40 48.31 10.07
C PRO A 853 18.40 47.36 10.76
N ALA A 854 18.21 46.15 10.21
CA ALA A 854 17.25 45.16 10.72
C ALA A 854 17.71 43.71 10.49
N TRP A 855 17.29 42.81 11.38
CA TRP A 855 17.39 41.36 11.18
C TRP A 855 16.16 40.85 10.43
N CYS A 856 16.11 41.16 9.13
CA CYS A 856 15.07 40.71 8.21
C CYS A 856 15.14 39.19 7.95
N ASP A 857 16.36 38.67 7.84
CA ASP A 857 16.69 37.31 7.43
C ASP A 857 16.84 36.40 8.66
N ARG A 858 15.97 35.40 8.81
CA ARG A 858 15.79 34.66 10.08
C ARG A 858 15.63 33.15 9.86
N ILE A 859 15.90 32.36 10.90
CA ILE A 859 15.72 30.90 10.91
C ILE A 859 15.16 30.48 12.28
N LEU A 860 13.94 29.94 12.29
CA LEU A 860 13.21 29.44 13.45
C LEU A 860 12.83 27.98 13.28
N TYR A 861 12.63 27.24 14.38
CA TYR A 861 12.20 25.85 14.30
C TYR A 861 11.33 25.37 15.47
N ARG A 862 10.55 24.31 15.23
CA ARG A 862 9.88 23.48 16.23
C ARG A 862 10.34 22.03 16.03
N ASP A 863 10.63 21.31 17.11
CA ASP A 863 10.88 19.86 17.13
C ASP A 863 9.72 19.11 17.84
N SER A 864 9.92 17.85 18.26
CA SER A 864 8.90 17.09 19.00
C SER A 864 8.82 17.45 20.49
N ARG A 865 9.64 18.39 21.00
CA ARG A 865 9.72 18.67 22.43
C ARG A 865 8.58 19.57 22.92
N SER A 866 7.77 19.04 23.83
CA SER A 866 6.77 19.82 24.59
C SER A 866 7.38 20.66 25.73
N SER A 867 8.61 20.35 26.13
CA SER A 867 9.38 21.03 27.17
C SER A 867 10.87 20.99 26.84
N LEU A 868 11.63 22.02 27.24
CA LEU A 868 13.06 22.14 26.97
C LEU A 868 13.92 21.00 27.57
N VAL A 869 13.37 20.26 28.55
CA VAL A 869 14.05 19.18 29.30
C VAL A 869 13.60 17.78 28.84
N ALA A 870 12.97 17.66 27.66
CA ALA A 870 12.55 16.37 27.11
C ALA A 870 13.66 15.69 26.28
N ASP A 871 13.99 14.44 26.62
CA ASP A 871 14.95 13.59 25.91
C ASP A 871 14.36 12.93 24.65
N CYS A 872 15.22 12.54 23.71
CA CYS A 872 14.80 11.86 22.48
C CYS A 872 14.34 10.42 22.75
N SER A 873 13.12 10.08 22.31
CA SER A 873 12.41 8.82 22.60
C SER A 873 11.31 8.58 21.57
N LEU A 874 10.66 7.42 21.50
CA LEU A 874 9.58 7.22 20.52
C LEU A 874 8.31 8.05 20.83
N GLU A 875 8.17 8.57 22.05
CA GLU A 875 7.15 9.56 22.42
C GLU A 875 7.55 11.00 22.04
N CYS A 876 8.86 11.32 22.03
CA CYS A 876 9.42 12.60 21.61
C CYS A 876 10.50 12.39 20.52
N PRO A 877 10.11 12.03 19.28
CA PRO A 877 11.02 11.34 18.36
C PRO A 877 11.96 12.22 17.53
N VAL A 878 11.80 13.54 17.58
CA VAL A 878 12.80 14.47 17.05
C VAL A 878 13.13 15.49 18.12
N VAL A 879 14.40 15.52 18.53
CA VAL A 879 14.97 16.50 19.45
C VAL A 879 16.06 17.23 18.70
N SER A 880 15.97 18.56 18.63
CA SER A 880 16.94 19.35 17.88
C SER A 880 17.43 20.55 18.70
N SER A 881 18.68 20.96 18.47
CA SER A 881 19.29 22.15 19.08
C SER A 881 20.29 22.81 18.13
N VAL A 882 20.45 24.13 18.25
CA VAL A 882 21.32 24.90 17.36
C VAL A 882 22.79 24.87 17.81
N LEU A 883 23.69 24.43 16.94
CA LEU A 883 25.15 24.46 17.15
C LEU A 883 25.82 25.76 16.70
N GLN A 884 25.25 26.42 15.69
CA GLN A 884 25.82 27.60 15.03
C GLN A 884 24.69 28.41 14.39
N TYR A 885 24.68 29.74 14.56
CA TYR A 885 23.74 30.66 13.91
C TYR A 885 24.45 31.97 13.57
N GLU A 886 24.62 32.26 12.28
CA GLU A 886 25.54 33.28 11.78
C GLU A 886 25.01 33.99 10.52
N ALA A 887 25.39 35.26 10.35
CA ALA A 887 25.33 35.96 9.07
C ALA A 887 26.73 36.01 8.42
N CYS A 888 26.81 35.68 7.13
CA CYS A 888 28.04 35.70 6.34
C CYS A 888 28.36 37.13 5.88
N MET A 889 28.88 37.95 6.80
CA MET A 889 29.10 39.39 6.62
C MET A 889 30.03 39.77 5.45
N ASP A 890 30.92 38.85 5.06
CA ASP A 890 31.89 39.06 3.97
C ASP A 890 31.27 38.93 2.56
N VAL A 891 30.04 38.39 2.46
CA VAL A 891 29.30 38.28 1.19
C VAL A 891 28.64 39.62 0.84
N THR A 892 28.87 40.13 -0.36
CA THR A 892 28.49 41.52 -0.72
C THR A 892 27.60 41.65 -1.96
N ASP A 893 27.20 40.54 -2.60
CA ASP A 893 26.44 40.53 -3.87
C ASP A 893 25.00 41.07 -3.76
N SER A 894 24.47 41.16 -2.54
CA SER A 894 23.11 41.63 -2.23
C SER A 894 23.13 42.70 -1.13
N ASP A 895 22.06 43.50 -1.07
CA ASP A 895 21.79 44.42 0.02
C ASP A 895 21.26 43.73 1.30
N HIS A 896 21.10 42.40 1.26
CA HIS A 896 21.00 41.50 2.42
C HIS A 896 22.24 40.61 2.55
N LYS A 897 22.62 40.27 3.78
CA LYS A 897 23.64 39.26 4.08
C LYS A 897 23.04 37.85 4.21
N PRO A 898 23.65 36.81 3.60
CA PRO A 898 23.18 35.44 3.78
C PRO A 898 23.30 35.01 5.26
N VAL A 899 22.33 34.23 5.72
CA VAL A 899 22.29 33.67 7.08
C VAL A 899 22.37 32.14 7.00
N ARG A 900 23.00 31.50 7.98
CA ARG A 900 23.05 30.05 8.14
C ARG A 900 22.84 29.62 9.59
N CYS A 901 22.22 28.47 9.76
CA CYS A 901 22.00 27.78 11.03
C CYS A 901 22.38 26.31 10.88
N ILE A 902 23.12 25.75 11.85
CA ILE A 902 23.36 24.30 11.95
C ILE A 902 22.59 23.76 13.14
N PHE A 903 21.70 22.81 12.87
CA PHE A 903 21.04 22.00 13.88
C PHE A 903 21.80 20.70 14.11
N THR A 904 21.97 20.28 15.36
CA THR A 904 22.16 18.85 15.69
C THR A 904 20.79 18.27 16.07
N THR A 905 20.41 17.15 15.44
CA THR A 905 19.07 16.59 15.53
C THR A 905 19.14 15.10 15.82
N ASP A 906 18.66 14.70 16.99
CA ASP A 906 18.53 13.31 17.40
C ASP A 906 17.15 12.80 17.01
N ILE A 907 17.12 11.67 16.29
CA ILE A 907 15.93 11.09 15.68
C ILE A 907 15.71 9.68 16.22
N ALA A 908 14.68 9.47 17.03
CA ALA A 908 14.30 8.16 17.55
C ALA A 908 13.37 7.44 16.55
N ARG A 909 13.85 6.33 16.00
CA ARG A 909 13.13 5.45 15.07
C ARG A 909 12.97 4.04 15.63
N VAL A 910 12.03 3.30 15.05
CA VAL A 910 11.81 1.88 15.36
C VAL A 910 12.71 1.04 14.46
N ASP A 911 13.40 0.06 15.03
CA ASP A 911 13.94 -1.07 14.27
C ASP A 911 12.81 -2.10 14.09
N GLU A 912 12.15 -2.03 12.93
CA GLU A 912 11.01 -2.90 12.60
C GLU A 912 11.43 -4.37 12.45
N SER A 913 12.72 -4.66 12.21
CA SER A 913 13.24 -6.02 12.16
C SER A 913 13.34 -6.64 13.56
N ILE A 914 13.84 -5.89 14.54
CA ILE A 914 13.90 -6.32 15.95
C ILE A 914 12.48 -6.36 16.53
N ARG A 915 11.66 -5.31 16.32
CA ARG A 915 10.26 -5.27 16.79
C ARG A 915 9.44 -6.46 16.30
N ARG A 916 9.61 -6.87 15.04
CA ARG A 916 8.93 -8.02 14.43
C ARG A 916 9.39 -9.36 15.03
N GLN A 917 10.67 -9.51 15.33
CA GLN A 917 11.19 -10.67 16.09
C GLN A 917 10.59 -10.72 17.50
N GLU A 918 10.62 -9.60 18.23
CA GLU A 918 10.08 -9.49 19.59
C GLU A 918 8.55 -9.74 19.65
N PHE A 919 7.79 -9.28 18.65
CA PHE A 919 6.37 -9.58 18.47
C PHE A 919 6.13 -11.09 18.34
N GLY A 920 6.94 -11.76 17.49
CA GLY A 920 6.94 -13.22 17.35
C GLY A 920 7.33 -13.95 18.63
N GLU A 921 8.38 -13.50 19.34
CA GLU A 921 8.79 -14.07 20.63
C GLU A 921 7.69 -13.91 21.69
N ILE A 922 6.98 -12.78 21.76
CA ILE A 922 5.88 -12.57 22.73
C ILE A 922 4.75 -13.57 22.48
N ILE A 923 4.26 -13.69 21.24
CA ILE A 923 3.23 -14.69 20.89
C ILE A 923 3.75 -16.13 21.12
N GLY A 924 5.01 -16.36 20.76
CA GLY A 924 5.71 -17.64 20.90
C GLY A 924 6.09 -18.03 22.33
N SER A 925 5.96 -17.16 23.33
CA SER A 925 6.37 -17.42 24.72
C SER A 925 5.28 -17.17 25.76
N ASN A 926 4.53 -16.06 25.68
CA ASN A 926 3.64 -15.59 26.74
C ASN A 926 2.46 -16.55 26.99
N TYR A 927 2.32 -17.02 28.23
CA TYR A 927 1.33 -18.05 28.57
C TYR A 927 -0.11 -17.57 28.40
N LYS A 928 -0.42 -16.31 28.76
CA LYS A 928 -1.79 -15.76 28.65
C LYS A 928 -2.24 -15.65 27.20
N ILE A 929 -1.33 -15.26 26.31
CA ILE A 929 -1.58 -15.19 24.86
C ILE A 929 -1.79 -16.61 24.32
N LYS A 930 -0.93 -17.57 24.67
CA LYS A 930 -1.08 -18.98 24.25
C LYS A 930 -2.36 -19.62 24.75
N GLU A 931 -2.76 -19.35 25.99
CA GLU A 931 -3.99 -19.84 26.60
C GLU A 931 -5.21 -19.25 25.89
N SER A 932 -5.28 -17.93 25.77
CA SER A 932 -6.34 -17.23 25.03
C SER A 932 -6.44 -17.72 23.57
N LEU A 933 -5.31 -17.88 22.87
CA LEU A 933 -5.29 -18.40 21.49
C LEU A 933 -5.74 -19.86 21.41
N LYS A 934 -5.38 -20.72 22.38
CA LYS A 934 -5.92 -22.10 22.45
C LYS A 934 -7.43 -22.11 22.63
N GLU A 935 -7.99 -21.16 23.38
CA GLU A 935 -9.44 -21.05 23.55
C GLU A 935 -10.13 -20.54 22.28
N LEU A 936 -9.60 -19.47 21.68
CA LEU A 936 -10.12 -18.88 20.44
C LEU A 936 -10.01 -19.81 19.23
N CYS A 937 -9.03 -20.73 19.24
CA CYS A 937 -8.85 -21.75 18.21
C CYS A 937 -9.69 -23.02 18.40
N LYS A 938 -10.48 -23.15 19.49
CA LYS A 938 -11.40 -24.29 19.67
C LYS A 938 -12.36 -24.38 18.48
N ILE A 939 -12.48 -25.58 17.91
CA ILE A 939 -13.43 -25.87 16.83
C ILE A 939 -14.66 -26.53 17.46
N PRO A 940 -15.89 -26.00 17.26
CA PRO A 940 -17.10 -26.61 17.79
C PRO A 940 -17.26 -28.08 17.39
N GLU A 941 -17.76 -28.93 18.30
CA GLU A 941 -18.07 -30.32 17.95
C GLU A 941 -19.22 -30.34 16.94
N THR A 942 -18.95 -30.92 15.76
CA THR A 942 -19.96 -31.13 14.72
C THR A 942 -20.11 -32.61 14.37
N ILE A 943 -21.34 -33.02 14.09
CA ILE A 943 -21.69 -34.36 13.61
C ILE A 943 -22.46 -34.25 12.30
N ILE A 944 -22.20 -35.18 11.39
CA ILE A 944 -22.85 -35.29 10.08
C ILE A 944 -23.70 -36.56 10.05
N SER A 945 -24.88 -36.51 9.41
CA SER A 945 -25.83 -37.63 9.40
C SER A 945 -25.40 -38.86 8.61
N THR A 946 -24.52 -38.71 7.60
CA THR A 946 -23.95 -39.82 6.85
C THR A 946 -22.60 -39.43 6.25
N ASN A 947 -21.72 -40.43 6.09
CA ASN A 947 -20.46 -40.31 5.35
C ASN A 947 -20.59 -40.84 3.91
N ASN A 948 -21.69 -41.50 3.55
CA ASN A 948 -21.97 -42.01 2.21
C ASN A 948 -23.36 -41.55 1.74
N ILE A 949 -23.43 -41.03 0.52
CA ILE A 949 -24.65 -40.60 -0.18
C ILE A 949 -24.74 -41.41 -1.47
N ILE A 950 -25.92 -41.95 -1.79
CA ILE A 950 -26.20 -42.64 -3.05
C ILE A 950 -27.32 -41.86 -3.76
N LEU A 951 -27.12 -41.49 -5.02
CA LEU A 951 -28.05 -40.71 -5.84
C LEU A 951 -28.40 -41.45 -7.14
N GLN A 952 -29.69 -41.63 -7.40
CA GLN A 952 -30.20 -42.02 -8.73
C GLN A 952 -30.44 -40.76 -9.58
N ASN A 953 -30.76 -40.93 -10.86
CA ASN A 953 -31.02 -39.81 -11.76
C ASN A 953 -32.16 -38.92 -11.22
N GLN A 954 -31.90 -37.63 -11.02
CA GLN A 954 -32.82 -36.62 -10.47
C GLN A 954 -33.13 -36.74 -8.95
N ASP A 955 -32.44 -37.61 -8.20
CA ASP A 955 -32.59 -37.68 -6.74
C ASP A 955 -32.02 -36.43 -6.03
N THR A 956 -32.61 -36.10 -4.87
CA THR A 956 -32.06 -35.17 -3.89
C THR A 956 -32.00 -35.84 -2.52
N LEU A 957 -30.84 -35.79 -1.85
CA LEU A 957 -30.65 -36.29 -0.49
C LEU A 957 -30.24 -35.15 0.45
N ILE A 958 -30.79 -35.15 1.67
CA ILE A 958 -30.49 -34.13 2.68
C ILE A 958 -29.37 -34.62 3.60
N LEU A 959 -28.23 -33.95 3.52
CA LEU A 959 -27.12 -34.08 4.47
C LEU A 959 -27.38 -33.15 5.66
N ARG A 960 -27.44 -33.69 6.87
CA ARG A 960 -27.64 -32.89 8.09
C ARG A 960 -26.31 -32.69 8.82
N ILE A 961 -25.98 -31.44 9.12
CA ILE A 961 -24.79 -31.06 9.90
C ILE A 961 -25.29 -30.44 11.22
N THR A 962 -24.95 -31.06 12.34
CA THR A 962 -25.36 -30.67 13.69
C THR A 962 -24.20 -30.02 14.43
N ASN A 963 -24.41 -28.85 15.03
CA ASN A 963 -23.50 -28.28 16.02
C ASN A 963 -23.92 -28.76 17.42
N LYS A 964 -22.97 -29.30 18.19
CA LYS A 964 -23.14 -29.78 19.57
C LYS A 964 -22.55 -28.85 20.63
N CYS A 965 -21.92 -27.74 20.21
CA CYS A 965 -21.50 -26.72 21.15
C CYS A 965 -22.72 -25.90 21.60
N SER A 966 -22.81 -25.60 22.90
CA SER A 966 -23.84 -24.72 23.48
C SER A 966 -23.49 -23.23 23.38
N ASP A 967 -22.21 -22.91 23.12
CA ASP A 967 -21.68 -21.56 23.31
C ASP A 967 -21.25 -20.91 21.98
N ASP A 968 -20.62 -21.67 21.08
CA ASP A 968 -19.99 -21.18 19.84
C ASP A 968 -20.75 -21.54 18.56
N ASN A 969 -20.80 -20.59 17.62
CA ASN A 969 -21.24 -20.83 16.24
C ASN A 969 -20.18 -21.65 15.48
N ALA A 970 -20.61 -22.75 14.84
CA ALA A 970 -19.79 -23.48 13.89
C ALA A 970 -20.00 -22.90 12.48
N PHE A 971 -18.91 -22.71 11.73
CA PHE A 971 -18.95 -22.27 10.33
C PHE A 971 -18.55 -23.45 9.46
N PHE A 972 -19.29 -23.71 8.38
CA PHE A 972 -19.00 -24.82 7.47
C PHE A 972 -18.82 -24.35 6.02
N GLU A 973 -18.01 -25.12 5.30
CA GLU A 973 -17.70 -24.95 3.89
C GLU A 973 -17.52 -26.33 3.27
N ILE A 974 -18.23 -26.61 2.18
CA ILE A 974 -18.22 -27.89 1.48
C ILE A 974 -17.46 -27.71 0.17
N ILE A 975 -16.42 -28.53 -0.02
CA ILE A 975 -15.61 -28.56 -1.24
C ILE A 975 -15.60 -29.97 -1.83
N CYS A 976 -15.19 -30.11 -3.08
CA CYS A 976 -14.93 -31.40 -3.72
C CYS A 976 -13.41 -31.66 -3.74
N GLU A 977 -12.95 -32.75 -3.13
CA GLU A 977 -11.54 -33.17 -3.14
C GLU A 977 -11.16 -33.89 -4.44
N GLY A 978 -12.15 -34.43 -5.16
CA GLY A 978 -11.92 -35.07 -6.44
C GLY A 978 -13.07 -35.97 -6.90
N GLN A 979 -12.96 -36.43 -8.15
CA GLN A 979 -13.93 -37.30 -8.81
C GLN A 979 -13.26 -38.60 -9.28
N SER A 980 -14.03 -39.68 -9.29
CA SER A 980 -13.70 -40.96 -9.90
C SER A 980 -14.83 -41.43 -10.80
N THR A 981 -14.52 -42.05 -11.93
CA THR A 981 -15.45 -42.93 -12.66
C THR A 981 -15.20 -44.36 -12.20
N VAL A 982 -16.27 -45.10 -11.89
CA VAL A 982 -16.15 -46.49 -11.46
C VAL A 982 -15.98 -47.37 -12.70
N MET A 983 -14.87 -48.09 -12.76
CA MET A 983 -14.59 -49.12 -13.76
C MET A 983 -14.89 -50.49 -13.14
N GLU A 984 -15.44 -51.43 -13.90
CA GLU A 984 -15.79 -52.77 -13.38
C GLU A 984 -14.57 -53.62 -12.98
N ASP A 985 -13.37 -53.26 -13.46
CA ASP A 985 -12.10 -53.92 -13.10
C ASP A 985 -11.55 -53.44 -11.74
N GLN A 986 -11.13 -54.39 -10.90
CA GLN A 986 -10.76 -54.21 -9.48
C GLN A 986 -9.42 -53.47 -9.22
N LYS A 987 -9.12 -52.39 -9.95
CA LYS A 987 -8.03 -51.47 -9.60
C LYS A 987 -8.61 -50.23 -8.90
N ALA A 988 -7.97 -49.80 -7.82
CA ALA A 988 -8.36 -48.60 -7.10
C ALA A 988 -8.46 -47.40 -8.08
N PRO A 989 -9.59 -46.66 -8.09
CA PRO A 989 -9.83 -45.66 -9.12
C PRO A 989 -8.84 -44.50 -8.98
N LYS A 990 -8.23 -44.10 -10.10
CA LYS A 990 -7.23 -43.04 -10.16
C LYS A 990 -7.92 -41.68 -10.06
N ARG A 991 -8.26 -41.27 -8.82
CA ARG A 991 -8.96 -40.02 -8.50
C ARG A 991 -8.31 -38.82 -9.20
N GLN A 992 -9.12 -38.05 -9.91
CA GLN A 992 -8.73 -36.74 -10.43
C GLN A 992 -9.02 -35.69 -9.36
N LEU A 993 -8.00 -34.91 -9.01
CA LEU A 993 -8.15 -33.74 -8.15
C LEU A 993 -8.91 -32.67 -8.95
N ARG A 994 -10.13 -32.33 -8.52
CA ARG A 994 -10.73 -31.04 -8.90
C ARG A 994 -10.23 -30.00 -7.92
N GLY A 995 -10.06 -28.76 -8.40
CA GLY A 995 -9.53 -27.65 -7.61
C GLY A 995 -10.40 -27.26 -6.41
N SER A 996 -9.94 -26.25 -5.66
CA SER A 996 -10.43 -25.85 -4.33
C SER A 996 -11.95 -25.85 -4.10
N PHE A 997 -12.74 -25.59 -5.15
CA PHE A 997 -14.20 -25.47 -5.10
C PHE A 997 -14.91 -26.29 -6.19
N GLY A 998 -14.22 -27.21 -6.87
CA GLY A 998 -14.71 -27.83 -8.11
C GLY A 998 -15.73 -28.95 -7.92
N PHE A 999 -16.99 -28.64 -7.63
CA PHE A 999 -18.06 -29.64 -7.75
C PHE A 999 -18.14 -30.15 -9.21
N PRO A 1000 -18.46 -31.44 -9.45
CA PRO A 1000 -18.79 -31.93 -10.78
C PRO A 1000 -20.10 -31.30 -11.32
N ARG A 1001 -20.22 -31.07 -12.63
CA ARG A 1001 -21.42 -30.43 -13.24
C ARG A 1001 -22.75 -31.18 -13.01
N TRP A 1002 -22.66 -32.50 -12.75
CA TRP A 1002 -23.79 -33.37 -12.44
C TRP A 1002 -24.27 -33.28 -10.98
N LEU A 1003 -23.51 -32.60 -10.10
CA LEU A 1003 -23.74 -32.51 -8.67
C LEU A 1003 -24.02 -31.08 -8.23
N GLU A 1004 -25.15 -30.85 -7.59
CA GLU A 1004 -25.45 -29.61 -6.87
C GLU A 1004 -25.38 -29.84 -5.35
N VAL A 1005 -24.81 -28.87 -4.64
CA VAL A 1005 -24.72 -28.85 -3.17
C VAL A 1005 -25.17 -27.48 -2.68
N ASN A 1006 -26.26 -27.43 -1.91
CA ASN A 1006 -26.94 -26.18 -1.58
C ASN A 1006 -27.50 -26.23 -0.14
N PRO A 1007 -27.15 -25.30 0.77
CA PRO A 1007 -26.06 -24.34 0.64
C PRO A 1007 -24.69 -25.00 0.82
N ALA A 1008 -23.69 -24.63 0.00
CA ALA A 1008 -22.34 -25.17 0.14
C ALA A 1008 -21.50 -24.51 1.25
N THR A 1009 -21.92 -23.35 1.76
CA THR A 1009 -21.28 -22.68 2.92
C THR A 1009 -22.35 -22.12 3.86
N GLY A 1010 -22.03 -21.98 5.15
CA GLY A 1010 -23.00 -21.45 6.11
C GLY A 1010 -22.56 -21.38 7.57
N ILE A 1011 -23.50 -20.99 8.42
CA ILE A 1011 -23.32 -20.82 9.87
C ILE A 1011 -24.33 -21.71 10.62
N ILE A 1012 -23.84 -22.53 11.53
CA ILE A 1012 -24.63 -23.40 12.41
C ILE A 1012 -24.56 -22.82 13.83
N ARG A 1013 -25.70 -22.34 14.34
CA ARG A 1013 -25.81 -21.82 15.71
C ARG A 1013 -25.57 -22.92 16.75
N PRO A 1014 -25.26 -22.57 18.00
CA PRO A 1014 -25.23 -23.53 19.09
C PRO A 1014 -26.48 -24.42 19.16
N ASP A 1015 -26.30 -25.72 19.40
CA ASP A 1015 -27.35 -26.75 19.43
C ASP A 1015 -28.30 -26.79 18.20
N HIS A 1016 -27.94 -26.19 17.07
CA HIS A 1016 -28.74 -26.21 15.84
C HIS A 1016 -28.25 -27.23 14.80
N ILE A 1017 -29.15 -27.57 13.88
CA ILE A 1017 -28.90 -28.41 12.71
C ILE A 1017 -29.07 -27.56 11.45
N VAL A 1018 -28.16 -27.70 10.48
CA VAL A 1018 -28.34 -27.22 9.10
C VAL A 1018 -28.59 -28.42 8.18
N GLU A 1019 -29.54 -28.25 7.27
CA GLU A 1019 -29.86 -29.19 6.21
C GLU A 1019 -29.23 -28.70 4.89
N VAL A 1020 -28.46 -29.55 4.23
CA VAL A 1020 -27.84 -29.30 2.92
C VAL A 1020 -28.42 -30.29 1.92
N SER A 1021 -29.07 -29.80 0.86
CA SER A 1021 -29.49 -30.63 -0.26
C SER A 1021 -28.30 -30.96 -1.15
N VAL A 1022 -28.12 -32.26 -1.42
CA VAL A 1022 -27.17 -32.81 -2.39
C VAL A 1022 -28.00 -33.44 -3.51
N HIS A 1023 -27.96 -32.87 -4.71
CA HIS A 1023 -28.83 -33.22 -5.83
C HIS A 1023 -28.03 -33.67 -7.07
N HIS A 1024 -28.53 -34.69 -7.78
CA HIS A 1024 -28.02 -35.11 -9.08
C HIS A 1024 -28.89 -34.57 -10.22
N GLU A 1025 -28.33 -33.86 -11.19
CA GLU A 1025 -29.04 -33.43 -12.40
C GLU A 1025 -28.21 -33.66 -13.68
N GLU A 1026 -28.90 -34.06 -14.76
CA GLU A 1026 -28.32 -34.46 -16.04
C GLU A 1026 -27.91 -33.26 -16.90
N PHE A 1027 -26.69 -32.75 -16.69
CA PHE A 1027 -26.15 -31.61 -17.44
C PHE A 1027 -25.72 -32.02 -18.87
N HIS A 1028 -26.56 -31.71 -19.86
CA HIS A 1028 -26.27 -31.94 -21.27
C HIS A 1028 -25.40 -30.80 -21.83
N THR A 1029 -24.21 -31.12 -22.39
CA THR A 1029 -23.33 -30.12 -22.99
C THR A 1029 -23.84 -29.65 -24.35
N GLN A 1030 -23.97 -28.34 -24.52
CA GLN A 1030 -24.49 -27.71 -25.75
C GLN A 1030 -23.63 -28.00 -27.01
N GLU A 1031 -22.39 -28.48 -26.84
CA GLU A 1031 -21.51 -28.94 -27.92
C GLU A 1031 -21.99 -30.25 -28.59
N GLU A 1032 -22.90 -31.02 -27.99
CA GLU A 1032 -23.46 -32.23 -28.60
C GLU A 1032 -24.50 -31.97 -29.71
N PHE A 1033 -24.93 -30.71 -29.90
CA PHE A 1033 -25.94 -30.34 -30.89
C PHE A 1033 -25.35 -29.63 -32.12
N VAL A 1034 -24.83 -30.43 -33.05
CA VAL A 1034 -24.62 -30.02 -34.45
C VAL A 1034 -25.63 -30.76 -35.33
N ASP A 1035 -26.30 -30.03 -36.24
CA ASP A 1035 -27.30 -30.53 -37.20
C ASP A 1035 -28.46 -31.39 -36.63
N GLY A 1036 -28.74 -31.29 -35.33
CA GLY A 1036 -29.95 -31.84 -34.71
C GLY A 1036 -29.99 -33.36 -34.57
N VAL A 1037 -28.85 -34.05 -34.70
CA VAL A 1037 -28.74 -35.52 -34.55
C VAL A 1037 -27.75 -35.85 -33.43
N VAL A 1038 -28.22 -36.56 -32.39
CA VAL A 1038 -27.36 -37.05 -31.30
C VAL A 1038 -26.41 -38.11 -31.86
N GLN A 1039 -25.13 -37.77 -32.02
CA GLN A 1039 -24.13 -38.67 -32.63
C GLN A 1039 -23.56 -39.68 -31.61
N ASN A 1040 -24.42 -40.57 -31.12
CA ASN A 1040 -24.12 -41.37 -29.94
C ASN A 1040 -23.41 -42.70 -30.26
N SER A 1041 -22.18 -42.84 -29.76
CA SER A 1041 -21.70 -44.09 -29.18
C SER A 1041 -20.62 -43.79 -28.14
N TRP A 1042 -20.68 -44.41 -26.96
CA TRP A 1042 -19.79 -44.17 -25.81
C TRP A 1042 -19.96 -42.82 -25.09
N CYS A 1043 -21.20 -42.37 -24.87
CA CYS A 1043 -21.52 -41.29 -23.93
C CYS A 1043 -21.04 -41.62 -22.49
N GLU A 1044 -20.28 -40.71 -21.86
CA GLU A 1044 -19.71 -40.89 -20.52
C GLU A 1044 -20.76 -40.83 -19.38
N ASP A 1045 -21.98 -40.40 -19.67
CA ASP A 1045 -23.08 -40.31 -18.70
C ASP A 1045 -23.82 -41.63 -18.45
N SER A 1046 -23.36 -42.73 -19.10
CA SER A 1046 -23.87 -44.10 -18.89
C SER A 1046 -23.05 -44.92 -17.88
N LYS A 1047 -22.25 -44.26 -17.03
CA LYS A 1047 -21.35 -44.89 -16.06
C LYS A 1047 -21.58 -44.37 -14.64
N ASP A 1048 -21.35 -45.25 -13.66
CA ASP A 1048 -21.36 -44.89 -12.24
C ASP A 1048 -20.21 -43.94 -11.90
N LYS A 1049 -20.54 -42.88 -11.15
CA LYS A 1049 -19.63 -41.78 -10.81
C LYS A 1049 -19.49 -41.67 -9.29
N GLU A 1050 -18.30 -41.31 -8.82
CA GLU A 1050 -17.99 -41.07 -7.41
C GLU A 1050 -17.43 -39.65 -7.26
N ALA A 1051 -17.87 -38.90 -6.26
CA ALA A 1051 -17.30 -37.62 -5.88
C ALA A 1051 -17.01 -37.60 -4.37
N MET A 1052 -15.83 -37.12 -3.99
CA MET A 1052 -15.44 -36.98 -2.58
C MET A 1052 -15.67 -35.56 -2.12
N LEU A 1053 -16.71 -35.35 -1.32
CA LEU A 1053 -16.97 -34.08 -0.66
C LEU A 1053 -16.21 -34.00 0.66
N VAL A 1054 -15.71 -32.80 0.99
CA VAL A 1054 -15.09 -32.47 2.27
C VAL A 1054 -15.84 -31.31 2.90
N VAL A 1055 -16.44 -31.56 4.06
CA VAL A 1055 -17.04 -30.53 4.90
C VAL A 1055 -15.95 -30.00 5.83
N LYS A 1056 -15.32 -28.87 5.46
CA LYS A 1056 -14.43 -28.09 6.32
C LYS A 1056 -15.30 -27.38 7.38
N VAL A 1057 -15.03 -27.57 8.67
CA VAL A 1057 -15.70 -26.86 9.78
C VAL A 1057 -14.69 -26.04 10.57
N ARG A 1058 -14.98 -24.76 10.85
CA ARG A 1058 -14.13 -23.86 11.66
C ARG A 1058 -14.92 -23.17 12.78
N GLY A 1059 -14.23 -22.77 13.84
CA GLY A 1059 -14.74 -21.86 14.86
C GLY A 1059 -14.69 -20.40 14.40
N ASN A 1060 -15.31 -19.49 15.15
CA ASN A 1060 -15.39 -18.06 14.81
C ASN A 1060 -14.02 -17.37 14.70
N TYR A 1061 -13.05 -17.82 15.51
CA TYR A 1061 -11.70 -17.25 15.60
C TYR A 1061 -10.58 -18.28 15.35
N SER A 1062 -10.93 -19.48 14.86
CA SER A 1062 -9.95 -20.53 14.55
C SER A 1062 -9.58 -20.51 13.08
N SER A 1063 -8.29 -20.43 12.78
CA SER A 1063 -7.73 -20.68 11.44
C SER A 1063 -7.63 -22.17 11.12
N GLN A 1064 -7.90 -23.06 12.09
CA GLN A 1064 -7.86 -24.51 11.90
C GLN A 1064 -9.25 -25.02 11.48
N THR A 1065 -9.28 -25.99 10.57
CA THR A 1065 -10.51 -26.66 10.13
C THR A 1065 -10.54 -28.12 10.58
N ARG A 1066 -11.71 -28.58 11.02
CA ARG A 1066 -12.04 -29.99 11.20
C ARG A 1066 -12.72 -30.48 9.93
N ASN A 1067 -12.10 -31.44 9.25
CA ASN A 1067 -12.55 -31.90 7.94
C ASN A 1067 -13.30 -33.24 8.09
N HIS A 1068 -14.54 -33.30 7.66
CA HIS A 1068 -15.31 -34.54 7.54
C HIS A 1068 -15.45 -34.91 6.05
N ARG A 1069 -15.21 -36.18 5.69
CA ARG A 1069 -15.32 -36.66 4.30
C ARG A 1069 -16.66 -37.36 4.06
N VAL A 1070 -17.32 -37.02 2.95
CA VAL A 1070 -18.57 -37.63 2.50
C VAL A 1070 -18.39 -38.12 1.05
N CYS A 1071 -18.55 -39.42 0.82
CA CYS A 1071 -18.57 -40.01 -0.52
C CYS A 1071 -19.97 -39.82 -1.12
N VAL A 1072 -20.06 -39.30 -2.34
CA VAL A 1072 -21.29 -39.23 -3.14
C VAL A 1072 -21.13 -40.17 -4.34
N HIS A 1073 -21.97 -41.20 -4.39
CA HIS A 1073 -21.97 -42.20 -5.46
C HIS A 1073 -23.25 -42.07 -6.29
N HIS A 1074 -23.10 -41.93 -7.60
CA HIS A 1074 -24.19 -41.96 -8.56
C HIS A 1074 -24.27 -43.35 -9.20
N CYS A 1075 -25.46 -43.96 -9.18
CA CYS A 1075 -25.74 -45.25 -9.79
C CYS A 1075 -26.67 -45.09 -11.01
N PHE A 1076 -26.22 -45.47 -12.20
CA PHE A 1076 -26.99 -45.31 -13.43
C PHE A 1076 -28.02 -46.44 -13.62
N LEU A 1077 -29.29 -46.17 -13.29
CA LEU A 1077 -30.39 -47.14 -13.42
C LEU A 1077 -31.03 -47.10 -14.82
N ALA A 1078 -30.45 -47.86 -15.75
CA ALA A 1078 -30.96 -48.01 -17.11
C ALA A 1078 -32.42 -48.51 -17.16
N LYS A 1079 -33.34 -47.64 -17.59
CA LYS A 1079 -34.76 -47.97 -17.82
C LYS A 1079 -34.89 -49.05 -18.91
N LYS A 1080 -35.14 -50.29 -18.51
CA LYS A 1080 -35.48 -51.39 -19.44
C LYS A 1080 -36.83 -51.12 -20.12
N SER A 1081 -36.79 -50.57 -21.33
CA SER A 1081 -37.92 -50.59 -22.26
C SER A 1081 -38.18 -52.04 -22.69
N GLN A 1082 -39.23 -52.63 -22.14
CA GLN A 1082 -39.61 -54.01 -22.43
C GLN A 1082 -40.25 -54.10 -23.83
N MET A 1083 -39.45 -54.45 -24.84
CA MET A 1083 -40.00 -54.94 -26.11
C MET A 1083 -40.47 -56.38 -25.92
N ASP A 1084 -41.78 -56.60 -26.04
CA ASP A 1084 -42.35 -57.94 -25.91
C ASP A 1084 -41.91 -58.86 -27.05
N SER A 1085 -41.34 -60.00 -26.66
CA SER A 1085 -41.25 -61.20 -27.50
C SER A 1085 -41.91 -62.36 -26.74
N GLN A 1086 -42.76 -63.12 -27.43
CA GLN A 1086 -43.77 -63.96 -26.78
C GLN A 1086 -43.18 -65.09 -25.91
N PRO A 1087 -43.53 -65.18 -24.61
CA PRO A 1087 -43.43 -66.43 -23.86
C PRO A 1087 -44.60 -67.36 -24.23
N LYS A 1088 -44.34 -68.67 -24.29
CA LYS A 1088 -45.39 -69.69 -24.43
C LYS A 1088 -46.07 -69.94 -23.07
N SER A 1089 -47.28 -70.50 -23.11
CA SER A 1089 -48.07 -70.95 -21.95
C SER A 1089 -47.25 -71.73 -20.90
N SER A 1090 -47.49 -71.61 -19.59
CA SER A 1090 -48.73 -72.13 -18.97
C SER A 1090 -48.87 -71.84 -17.46
N SER A 1091 -50.10 -72.02 -16.94
CA SER A 1091 -50.50 -72.26 -15.53
C SER A 1091 -50.15 -71.25 -14.41
N HIS A 1092 -51.18 -70.52 -13.97
CA HIS A 1092 -51.62 -70.25 -12.57
C HIS A 1092 -50.59 -70.48 -11.42
N ILE A 1093 -50.42 -69.54 -10.46
CA ILE A 1093 -51.41 -69.30 -9.37
C ILE A 1093 -51.36 -67.85 -8.81
N GLN A 1094 -52.55 -67.41 -8.45
CA GLN A 1094 -53.06 -66.18 -7.83
C GLN A 1094 -52.36 -65.64 -6.57
N GLY A 1095 -52.23 -64.30 -6.47
CA GLY A 1095 -51.90 -63.55 -5.24
C GLY A 1095 -52.05 -62.02 -5.43
N SER A 1096 -52.83 -61.35 -4.56
CA SER A 1096 -53.14 -59.90 -4.63
C SER A 1096 -51.98 -59.04 -4.08
N VAL A 1097 -51.51 -57.99 -4.77
CA VAL A 1097 -52.15 -56.67 -4.94
C VAL A 1097 -52.59 -56.03 -3.62
N LEU A 1098 -51.87 -54.98 -3.21
CA LEU A 1098 -52.44 -53.78 -2.59
C LEU A 1098 -51.49 -52.59 -2.84
N HIS A 1099 -52.03 -51.37 -2.88
CA HIS A 1099 -51.32 -50.18 -3.38
C HIS A 1099 -50.70 -49.31 -2.27
N ARG A 1100 -49.75 -48.46 -2.67
CA ARG A 1100 -49.01 -47.52 -1.83
C ARG A 1100 -49.73 -46.15 -1.77
N ALA A 1101 -50.36 -45.83 -0.64
CA ALA A 1101 -50.73 -44.46 -0.27
C ALA A 1101 -51.00 -44.36 1.25
N ASP A 1102 -50.49 -43.27 1.86
CA ASP A 1102 -50.95 -42.56 3.07
C ASP A 1102 -49.80 -42.18 4.00
N PHE A 1103 -49.30 -40.94 3.83
CA PHE A 1103 -48.51 -40.23 4.83
C PHE A 1103 -48.63 -38.71 4.60
N GLN A 1104 -49.64 -38.08 5.21
CA GLN A 1104 -49.66 -36.63 5.45
C GLN A 1104 -50.27 -36.31 6.82
N HIS A 1105 -49.53 -35.50 7.59
CA HIS A 1105 -49.94 -34.71 8.76
C HIS A 1105 -50.65 -35.37 9.96
N LEU A 1106 -49.87 -35.55 11.04
CA LEU A 1106 -50.14 -35.21 12.45
C LEU A 1106 -48.79 -35.38 13.17
N SER A 1107 -48.01 -34.35 13.51
CA SER A 1107 -48.24 -33.26 14.47
C SER A 1107 -48.48 -33.74 15.90
N ASN A 1108 -47.59 -33.30 16.80
CA ASN A 1108 -47.63 -33.38 18.27
C ASN A 1108 -47.61 -34.79 18.95
N SER A 1109 -46.42 -35.20 19.39
CA SER A 1109 -46.21 -35.43 20.84
C SER A 1109 -44.75 -35.19 21.25
N TYR A 1110 -44.54 -34.94 22.55
CA TYR A 1110 -43.24 -34.99 23.22
C TYR A 1110 -42.87 -36.45 23.59
N ASP A 1111 -41.67 -36.63 24.15
CA ASP A 1111 -41.17 -37.83 24.86
C ASP A 1111 -40.66 -39.01 24.01
N VAL A 1112 -39.45 -38.85 23.45
CA VAL A 1112 -38.52 -39.95 23.15
C VAL A 1112 -37.15 -39.70 23.83
N MET A 1113 -37.15 -39.09 25.03
CA MET A 1113 -35.93 -38.84 25.81
C MET A 1113 -35.57 -40.00 26.78
N LYS A 1114 -36.21 -41.17 26.62
CA LYS A 1114 -36.10 -42.32 27.53
C LYS A 1114 -35.64 -43.65 26.91
N GLN A 1115 -35.45 -43.74 25.58
CA GLN A 1115 -34.98 -44.99 24.95
C GLN A 1115 -33.48 -45.04 24.62
N LEU A 1116 -32.77 -43.91 24.64
CA LEU A 1116 -31.33 -43.86 24.33
C LEU A 1116 -30.40 -44.03 25.56
N GLN A 1117 -30.92 -44.07 26.79
CA GLN A 1117 -30.10 -44.22 28.01
C GLN A 1117 -29.71 -45.68 28.36
N ASN A 1118 -30.22 -46.69 27.65
CA ASN A 1118 -30.12 -48.11 28.05
C ASN A 1118 -29.15 -48.98 27.20
N LEU A 1119 -28.23 -48.40 26.41
CA LEU A 1119 -27.34 -49.19 25.52
C LEU A 1119 -25.82 -48.94 25.63
N HIS A 1120 -25.36 -48.13 26.60
CA HIS A 1120 -23.93 -48.03 26.93
C HIS A 1120 -23.71 -48.26 28.43
N GLY A 1121 -23.35 -49.50 28.79
CA GLY A 1121 -23.24 -49.94 30.18
C GLY A 1121 -22.44 -51.22 30.42
N SER A 1122 -21.42 -51.53 29.60
CA SER A 1122 -20.51 -52.67 29.83
C SER A 1122 -19.20 -52.58 29.02
N SER A 1123 -18.06 -52.85 29.68
CA SER A 1123 -16.69 -53.16 29.17
C SER A 1123 -16.06 -52.22 28.12
N SER A 1124 -14.88 -51.57 28.29
CA SER A 1124 -13.58 -51.86 28.97
C SER A 1124 -12.55 -52.64 28.15
N THR A 1125 -11.29 -52.17 28.15
CA THR A 1125 -10.02 -52.83 27.71
C THR A 1125 -9.98 -53.35 26.25
N ASN A 1126 -9.10 -52.90 25.36
CA ASN A 1126 -7.77 -52.25 25.50
C ASN A 1126 -7.60 -51.05 24.56
#